data_AF-A0A4Q5A0F6-F1
#
_entry.id   AF-A0A4Q5A0F6-F1
#
_cell.length_a   1.000
_cell.length_b   1.000
_cell.length_c   1.000
_cell.angle_alpha   90.00
_cell.angle_beta   90.00
_cell.angle_gamma   90.00
#
_symmetry.space_group_name_H-M   'P 1'
#
loop_
_entity.id
_entity.type
_entity.pdbx_description
1 polymer ?
#
loop_
_entity_poly.entity_id
_entity_poly.type
_entity_poly.pdbx_seq_one_letter_code
_entity_poly.pdbx_strand_id
1 'polypeptide(L)'
;MRGKRLFHHSTICAMTCAVAMLGTVGLTTSQALADPVEASTTALDVAPSGLPSRTAPFDQTVAYFLWPYQWGRQTVDGQLGPLEAGEYGWTGPGVRPTEPNLKSLDNQIRLVKESGMEYVKTSYFISPLNVANYPCDQSKPGNCTPSTDLPDQVVQHILDAGLKPVIYFSQGNPDPKAVANPDPNEVYKTVPSFTKQQVKDTISHAIQKFANKGVIWESFNEPESEEHWPGGNDLAQAKTQWIELDQFIGDSIQQYDPQAPYVWGNFSNAGKLNNYTEQMKAAHATATSGHGYWVDNPEGVGGPVVDGYDYMDSEFGCSSGNETSWSCGFSGVPKNSELQGIWLIRELLVKDIKGVSLASPYRMVGYDSFNINSDNDANDPGNVKTTAAYDLIKKTTLALKGYRYVDGSYQDADGVYRAIYDNGGKTRKIVYWTDDKPTLDNMGATKKVHLEFDGQSADLTATAAPQIHEYDKDAPKQALTNLTAWRDTDGNVIQAHGGSVLKDGDTFYWVGQGAPDNVPTGYEGSGGVFKNQWLYTTINMYKSKDLVNWDFANEVLSIDDDNAATYCDGNAEGLTSKVLDYTSTDPAFQKLVKEHPQYLQNKTLGCKIERPHILKNPKTGKYLIWAHWEGTVGYTSSQLVAFQSSTVDGKYEPVEWQDGQTHAQPKVMVDGKLTPTASRDLSAWMDPDTGAGYIISSTNKVRLYRLNSTFTGIDPNGSYELPGISSREAPSLFKERGHYYMITSAQDYWDPTQTEFATTTNLNNPNGWSKLTELQSRSEARTNWGNQDPNTRTYIGQPTYVLQYTDGNGKPAVMLLADDWNPLRARTADVDTTKANYVMTPIQRKPMQQLAAPFTRTVVPMQSGADPERLLFKDVDNHTPHNIDIQWMADEDLATGWLEADGTYTFRGMSPVVRQDMAAFIRREAQRRHVLDADTWVPTAADYARFTDVDAQTPHAEDILWMAHAGLATGWLEADGTTTFRGMNPIVRQDAAAFIQRLAAKAGKADGVKPKTDFTDVDANTPHVKEVQWLGGSGIAQGYSNNDGTWSFGGMTFVFRQDMAAFMHRLDDRMA
;
A
#
# COMPACT_ATOMS: atom_id res chain seq x y z
N MET A 1 43.03 -29.89 -5.47
CA MET A 1 42.61 -31.31 -5.43
C MET A 1 42.42 -31.72 -3.97
N ARG A 2 41.24 -32.30 -3.64
CA ARG A 2 40.87 -33.11 -2.45
C ARG A 2 41.17 -32.51 -1.06
N GLY A 3 40.27 -32.42 -0.10
CA GLY A 3 38.87 -32.84 0.01
C GLY A 3 38.43 -32.81 1.49
N LYS A 4 37.11 -32.73 1.69
CA LYS A 4 36.28 -33.26 2.79
C LYS A 4 36.54 -32.88 4.27
N ARG A 5 35.47 -32.28 4.82
CA ARG A 5 34.71 -32.59 6.06
C ARG A 5 35.06 -31.87 7.39
N LEU A 6 34.08 -31.03 7.78
CA LEU A 6 33.24 -31.03 8.99
C LEU A 6 33.81 -30.67 10.39
N PHE A 7 32.97 -29.84 11.05
CA PHE A 7 32.73 -29.59 12.48
C PHE A 7 33.42 -28.41 13.22
N HIS A 8 32.58 -27.39 13.47
CA HIS A 8 32.22 -26.75 14.75
C HIS A 8 33.28 -26.20 15.74
N HIS A 9 32.92 -24.99 16.20
CA HIS A 9 33.13 -24.37 17.52
C HIS A 9 34.46 -23.67 17.85
N SER A 10 34.33 -22.34 18.00
CA SER A 10 34.65 -21.58 19.21
C SER A 10 36.12 -21.38 19.65
N THR A 11 36.55 -20.13 19.41
CA THR A 11 37.19 -19.21 20.38
C THR A 11 38.65 -19.42 20.84
N ILE A 12 39.35 -18.27 20.91
CA ILE A 12 40.50 -17.89 21.77
C ILE A 12 41.93 -18.13 21.23
N CYS A 13 42.52 -17.01 20.79
CA CYS A 13 43.76 -16.39 21.29
C CYS A 13 45.03 -17.24 21.53
N ALA A 14 46.09 -16.93 20.78
CA ALA A 14 47.35 -16.33 21.28
C ALA A 14 48.60 -16.78 20.47
N MET A 15 49.43 -15.78 20.13
CA MET A 15 50.90 -15.73 20.05
C MET A 15 51.67 -17.07 19.88
N THR A 16 52.70 -17.21 19.04
CA THR A 16 53.94 -16.41 19.04
C THR A 16 54.87 -16.86 17.89
N CYS A 17 55.60 -15.89 17.32
CA CYS A 17 56.99 -15.89 16.83
C CYS A 17 57.60 -16.95 15.89
N ALA A 18 58.30 -16.36 14.90
CA ALA A 18 59.66 -16.69 14.42
C ALA A 18 59.80 -17.83 13.40
N VAL A 19 60.72 -17.84 12.44
CA VAL A 19 61.74 -16.93 11.87
C VAL A 19 62.25 -17.67 10.61
N ALA A 20 62.84 -16.93 9.66
CA ALA A 20 63.80 -17.42 8.65
C ALA A 20 63.24 -18.23 7.47
N MET A 21 63.79 -18.18 6.25
CA MET A 21 64.68 -17.28 5.50
C MET A 21 64.98 -18.06 4.20
N LEU A 22 65.45 -17.35 3.17
CA LEU A 22 66.13 -17.85 1.94
C LEU A 22 65.20 -18.47 0.88
N GLY A 23 65.32 -18.15 -0.41
CA GLY A 23 66.28 -17.31 -1.14
C GLY A 23 65.74 -17.12 -2.57
N THR A 24 65.91 -15.93 -3.16
CA THR A 24 66.86 -15.64 -4.27
C THR A 24 66.65 -16.53 -5.49
N VAL A 25 66.42 -16.02 -6.71
CA VAL A 25 67.29 -15.21 -7.58
C VAL A 25 66.35 -14.59 -8.64
N GLY A 26 66.38 -13.30 -9.02
CA GLY A 26 67.47 -12.48 -9.55
C GLY A 26 67.19 -12.29 -11.06
N LEU A 27 66.99 -11.07 -11.57
CA LEU A 27 67.97 -10.16 -12.22
C LEU A 27 67.09 -9.33 -13.21
N THR A 28 67.24 -8.06 -13.57
CA THR A 28 68.30 -7.03 -13.43
C THR A 28 67.82 -5.70 -14.05
N THR A 29 68.19 -4.57 -13.41
CA THR A 29 68.72 -3.27 -13.95
C THR A 29 67.89 -2.41 -14.93
N SER A 30 67.88 -1.07 -14.92
CA SER A 30 68.70 -0.03 -14.24
C SER A 30 68.17 1.40 -14.55
N GLN A 31 68.34 2.32 -13.56
CA GLN A 31 68.80 3.74 -13.61
C GLN A 31 68.15 4.74 -14.60
N ALA A 32 67.52 5.87 -14.19
CA ALA A 32 67.92 7.06 -13.41
C ALA A 32 68.49 8.24 -14.24
N LEU A 33 68.19 9.49 -13.78
CA LEU A 33 68.62 10.86 -14.19
C LEU A 33 67.62 11.60 -15.11
N ALA A 34 67.33 12.91 -15.04
CA ALA A 34 67.57 14.06 -14.14
C ALA A 34 66.75 15.27 -14.69
N ASP A 35 66.33 16.21 -13.83
CA ASP A 35 65.70 17.53 -14.14
C ASP A 35 66.68 18.53 -14.84
N PRO A 36 66.27 19.63 -15.57
CA PRO A 36 65.52 20.79 -15.01
C PRO A 36 64.64 21.71 -15.94
N VAL A 37 63.70 22.44 -15.29
CA VAL A 37 63.22 23.86 -15.45
C VAL A 37 62.70 24.37 -16.82
N GLU A 38 61.42 24.82 -16.92
CA GLU A 38 60.97 26.25 -16.94
C GLU A 38 59.43 26.44 -17.21
N ALA A 39 58.89 27.51 -16.61
CA ALA A 39 57.55 28.13 -16.55
C ALA A 39 56.39 27.84 -17.55
N SER A 40 55.14 27.69 -17.05
CA SER A 40 54.13 28.79 -16.98
C SER A 40 52.69 28.32 -16.62
N THR A 41 52.10 29.05 -15.66
CA THR A 41 50.69 29.47 -15.46
C THR A 41 49.48 28.50 -15.58
N THR A 42 48.71 28.52 -14.48
CA THR A 42 47.23 28.43 -14.34
C THR A 42 46.52 27.08 -14.47
N ALA A 43 46.19 26.47 -13.34
CA ALA A 43 44.83 26.05 -12.94
C ALA A 43 44.83 25.65 -11.45
N LEU A 44 43.81 26.10 -10.71
CA LEU A 44 43.56 25.74 -9.31
C LEU A 44 43.11 24.27 -9.25
N ASP A 45 43.97 23.39 -8.74
CA ASP A 45 43.56 22.04 -8.32
C ASP A 45 42.84 22.12 -6.97
N VAL A 46 41.54 21.81 -6.98
CA VAL A 46 40.78 21.45 -5.78
C VAL A 46 41.13 20.00 -5.46
N ALA A 47 41.78 19.77 -4.33
CA ALA A 47 42.04 18.42 -3.83
C ALA A 47 40.72 17.70 -3.51
N PRO A 48 40.55 16.42 -3.88
CA PRO A 48 39.41 15.64 -3.42
C PRO A 48 39.57 15.35 -1.93
N SER A 49 38.73 15.97 -1.10
CA SER A 49 38.59 15.63 0.32
C SER A 49 38.00 14.22 0.45
N GLY A 50 38.87 13.25 0.70
CA GLY A 50 38.46 11.97 1.26
C GLY A 50 37.91 12.19 2.67
N LEU A 51 36.60 12.36 2.80
CA LEU A 51 35.89 12.31 4.08
C LEU A 51 34.99 11.05 4.09
N PRO A 52 35.11 10.17 5.10
CA PRO A 52 34.18 9.06 5.25
C PRO A 52 32.81 9.60 5.68
N SER A 53 31.76 9.27 4.94
CA SER A 53 30.36 9.48 5.36
C SER A 53 30.12 8.68 6.65
N ARG A 54 30.12 9.35 7.79
CA ARG A 54 29.74 8.74 9.08
C ARG A 54 28.27 9.04 9.32
N THR A 55 27.41 8.10 8.94
CA THR A 55 26.02 8.04 9.39
C THR A 55 26.00 7.66 10.87
N ALA A 56 25.66 8.61 11.73
CA ALA A 56 25.20 8.31 13.08
C ALA A 56 23.68 8.53 13.10
N PRO A 57 22.85 7.50 13.33
CA PRO A 57 21.41 7.69 13.49
C PRO A 57 21.16 8.45 14.80
N PHE A 58 20.69 9.69 14.71
CA PHE A 58 20.34 10.53 15.87
C PHE A 58 18.90 10.24 16.30
N ASP A 59 18.74 9.41 17.34
CA ASP A 59 17.45 8.92 17.85
C ASP A 59 17.07 9.67 19.14
N GLN A 60 16.92 11.01 19.12
CA GLN A 60 16.87 11.82 20.35
C GLN A 60 15.99 13.09 20.27
N THR A 61 15.41 13.48 21.42
CA THR A 61 14.44 14.58 21.62
C THR A 61 15.09 15.93 21.95
N VAL A 62 14.56 17.03 21.41
CA VAL A 62 15.03 18.42 21.66
C VAL A 62 13.92 19.25 22.32
N ALA A 63 14.26 20.13 23.27
CA ALA A 63 13.34 21.09 23.91
C ALA A 63 13.85 22.54 23.81
N TYR A 64 13.01 23.53 23.55
CA TYR A 64 13.43 24.93 23.38
C TYR A 64 13.35 25.77 24.67
N PHE A 65 14.31 26.68 24.85
CA PHE A 65 14.31 27.74 25.85
C PHE A 65 14.46 29.10 25.14
N LEU A 66 13.54 30.03 25.36
CA LEU A 66 13.80 31.45 25.15
C LEU A 66 14.11 32.16 26.47
N TRP A 67 14.90 33.22 26.31
CA TRP A 67 15.26 34.15 27.34
C TRP A 67 14.06 34.67 28.15
N PRO A 68 14.18 34.77 29.49
CA PRO A 68 13.20 35.45 30.32
C PRO A 68 13.36 36.97 30.17
N TYR A 69 13.01 37.52 29.01
CA TYR A 69 12.74 38.95 28.86
C TYR A 69 11.22 39.11 28.79
N GLN A 70 10.62 39.60 29.89
CA GLN A 70 9.21 39.98 29.89
C GLN A 70 9.01 41.15 28.91
N TRP A 71 8.33 40.89 27.79
CA TRP A 71 7.67 41.93 27.00
C TRP A 71 6.26 42.14 27.56
N GLY A 72 6.14 42.76 28.72
CA GLY A 72 4.86 43.14 29.30
C GLY A 72 4.42 44.52 28.80
N ARG A 73 3.50 44.60 27.83
CA ARG A 73 2.64 45.79 27.70
C ARG A 73 1.65 45.75 28.88
N GLN A 74 1.87 46.56 29.92
CA GLN A 74 0.76 46.92 30.81
C GLN A 74 -0.17 47.86 30.04
N THR A 75 -1.32 47.36 29.59
CA THR A 75 -2.46 48.21 29.29
C THR A 75 -3.32 48.31 30.53
N VAL A 76 -3.19 49.40 31.28
CA VAL A 76 -4.24 49.87 32.18
C VAL A 76 -4.81 51.13 31.57
N ASP A 77 -6.04 51.01 31.06
CA ASP A 77 -6.97 52.09 30.72
C ASP A 77 -6.48 53.20 29.78
N GLY A 78 -6.41 52.87 28.48
CA GLY A 78 -7.09 53.66 27.43
C GLY A 78 -6.93 55.18 27.41
N GLN A 79 -5.76 55.76 27.70
CA GLN A 79 -5.40 57.12 27.27
C GLN A 79 -3.90 57.23 26.93
N LEU A 80 -3.60 57.61 25.70
CA LEU A 80 -2.25 57.91 25.21
C LEU A 80 -1.79 59.27 25.75
N GLY A 81 -1.04 59.27 26.84
CA GLY A 81 -0.17 60.39 27.24
C GLY A 81 1.27 60.12 26.78
N PRO A 82 2.05 61.14 26.40
CA PRO A 82 3.47 60.96 26.09
C PRO A 82 4.23 60.68 27.40
N LEU A 83 4.66 59.43 27.59
CA LEU A 83 5.51 59.07 28.73
C LEU A 83 6.95 59.52 28.44
N GLU A 84 7.54 60.22 29.40
CA GLU A 84 8.94 60.66 29.36
C GLU A 84 9.91 59.47 29.38
N ALA A 85 11.12 59.67 28.84
CA ALA A 85 12.14 58.64 28.74
C ALA A 85 12.57 58.13 30.14
N GLY A 86 11.94 57.07 30.62
CA GLY A 86 12.22 56.47 31.93
C GLY A 86 11.34 55.30 32.36
N GLU A 87 10.27 54.95 31.63
CA GLU A 87 9.29 53.93 32.07
C GLU A 87 9.11 52.73 31.11
N TYR A 88 10.20 52.29 30.49
CA TYR A 88 10.32 50.87 30.11
C TYR A 88 11.22 50.22 31.15
N GLY A 89 10.84 49.05 31.68
CA GLY A 89 11.50 48.34 32.78
C GLY A 89 13.01 48.09 32.58
N TRP A 90 13.80 49.12 32.84
CA TRP A 90 15.25 49.10 32.97
C TRP A 90 15.64 50.06 34.09
N THR A 91 15.57 49.60 35.34
CA THR A 91 16.02 50.37 36.50
C THR A 91 17.52 50.17 36.73
N GLY A 92 18.33 50.72 35.82
CA GLY A 92 19.73 51.10 36.07
C GLY A 92 20.80 50.00 36.03
N PRO A 93 22.08 50.39 35.85
CA PRO A 93 23.17 49.48 35.45
C PRO A 93 23.96 48.95 36.66
N GLY A 94 24.11 47.62 36.76
CA GLY A 94 25.04 46.99 37.72
C GLY A 94 24.64 45.62 38.27
N VAL A 95 23.43 45.13 38.02
CA VAL A 95 22.99 43.81 38.51
C VAL A 95 22.91 42.83 37.33
N ARG A 96 23.86 41.90 37.28
CA ARG A 96 23.82 40.66 36.47
C ARG A 96 22.48 39.94 36.72
N PRO A 97 22.01 39.07 35.80
CA PRO A 97 20.69 38.42 35.87
C PRO A 97 20.31 38.07 37.31
N THR A 98 19.17 38.60 37.77
CA THR A 98 18.69 38.37 39.12
C THR A 98 18.36 36.88 39.29
N GLU A 99 18.51 36.34 40.51
CA GLU A 99 18.11 34.95 40.88
C GLU A 99 16.79 34.42 40.25
N PRO A 100 15.74 35.23 40.02
CA PRO A 100 14.51 34.79 39.38
C PRO A 100 14.67 34.20 37.97
N ASN A 101 15.64 34.66 37.17
CA ASN A 101 15.84 34.17 35.79
C ASN A 101 16.45 32.77 35.75
N LEU A 102 17.35 32.45 36.69
CA LEU A 102 17.92 31.11 36.82
C LEU A 102 16.91 30.11 37.42
N LYS A 103 16.02 30.55 38.32
CA LYS A 103 14.91 29.71 38.83
C LYS A 103 13.93 29.30 37.72
N SER A 104 13.66 30.21 36.77
CA SER A 104 12.88 29.89 35.57
C SER A 104 13.60 28.85 34.69
N LEU A 105 14.91 29.02 34.48
CA LEU A 105 15.74 28.07 33.76
C LEU A 105 15.78 26.69 34.45
N ASP A 106 15.89 26.63 35.78
CA ASP A 106 15.85 25.40 36.57
C ASP A 106 14.52 24.64 36.43
N ASN A 107 13.40 25.36 36.46
CA ASN A 107 12.08 24.77 36.28
C ASN A 107 11.91 24.19 34.87
N GLN A 108 12.40 24.90 33.85
CA GLN A 108 12.38 24.43 32.47
C GLN A 108 13.32 23.23 32.28
N ILE A 109 14.52 23.22 32.87
CA ILE A 109 15.44 22.06 32.84
C ILE A 109 14.83 20.85 33.55
N ARG A 110 14.18 21.04 34.70
CA ARG A 110 13.46 19.96 35.40
C ARG A 110 12.38 19.37 34.50
N LEU A 111 11.62 20.20 33.80
CA LEU A 111 10.58 19.78 32.86
C LEU A 111 11.16 18.94 31.71
N VAL A 112 12.29 19.36 31.13
CA VAL A 112 12.98 18.62 30.06
C VAL A 112 13.40 17.24 30.55
N LYS A 113 13.94 17.15 31.76
CA LYS A 113 14.34 15.88 32.37
C LYS A 113 13.17 14.96 32.68
N GLU A 114 12.08 15.50 33.24
CA GLU A 114 10.86 14.73 33.52
C GLU A 114 10.16 14.23 32.26
N SER A 115 10.40 14.87 31.10
CA SER A 115 9.99 14.37 29.79
C SER A 115 10.92 13.30 29.21
N GLY A 116 12.03 12.98 29.89
CA GLY A 116 13.03 12.03 29.40
C GLY A 116 13.80 12.54 28.19
N MET A 117 13.86 13.88 28.00
CA MET A 117 14.54 14.51 26.88
C MET A 117 16.03 14.71 27.16
N GLU A 118 16.85 14.61 26.10
CA GLU A 118 18.31 14.71 26.20
C GLU A 118 18.89 16.01 25.64
N TYR A 119 18.22 16.67 24.69
CA TYR A 119 18.70 17.91 24.08
C TYR A 119 17.87 19.14 24.44
N VAL A 120 18.53 20.29 24.45
CA VAL A 120 17.93 21.59 24.74
C VAL A 120 18.38 22.63 23.72
N LYS A 121 17.46 23.16 22.91
CA LYS A 121 17.72 24.30 22.03
C LYS A 121 17.65 25.63 22.77
N THR A 122 18.66 26.47 22.59
CA THR A 122 18.75 27.82 23.16
C THR A 122 19.51 28.75 22.22
N SER A 123 19.21 30.05 22.26
CA SER A 123 20.02 31.04 21.54
C SER A 123 21.32 31.36 22.28
N TYR A 124 22.40 31.53 21.53
CA TYR A 124 23.57 32.26 21.96
C TYR A 124 23.41 33.72 21.53
N PHE A 125 22.85 34.53 22.42
CA PHE A 125 22.32 35.84 22.06
C PHE A 125 23.40 36.91 21.91
N ILE A 126 23.51 37.44 20.69
CA ILE A 126 24.46 38.49 20.31
C ILE A 126 23.67 39.78 20.10
N SER A 127 23.51 40.58 21.14
CA SER A 127 22.67 41.79 21.10
C SER A 127 23.21 42.96 21.90
N PRO A 128 22.91 44.20 21.47
CA PRO A 128 23.18 45.42 22.24
C PRO A 128 22.51 45.45 23.62
N LEU A 129 21.47 44.62 23.84
CA LEU A 129 20.80 44.46 25.14
C LEU A 129 21.64 43.64 26.14
N ASN A 130 22.64 42.91 25.65
CA ASN A 130 23.57 42.10 26.45
C ASN A 130 25.02 42.48 26.12
N VAL A 131 25.43 43.65 26.62
CA VAL A 131 26.76 44.24 26.38
C VAL A 131 27.61 44.26 27.65
N ALA A 132 28.91 44.04 27.48
CA ALA A 132 29.87 44.01 28.59
C ALA A 132 30.17 45.42 29.16
N ASN A 133 29.95 46.46 28.35
CA ASN A 133 30.35 47.83 28.64
C ASN A 133 29.16 48.82 28.65
N TYR A 134 28.04 48.42 29.25
CA TYR A 134 26.86 49.30 29.38
C TYR A 134 27.11 50.47 30.37
N PRO A 135 26.60 51.70 30.11
CA PRO A 135 25.94 52.14 28.88
C PRO A 135 26.95 52.38 27.75
N CYS A 136 26.58 52.02 26.51
CA CYS A 136 27.36 52.24 25.30
C CYS A 136 26.49 52.94 24.22
N ASP A 137 27.12 53.63 23.27
CA ASP A 137 26.43 54.32 22.18
C ASP A 137 26.05 53.32 21.08
N GLN A 138 24.84 52.76 21.15
CA GLN A 138 24.35 51.75 20.20
C GLN A 138 24.22 52.26 18.76
N SER A 139 24.27 53.59 18.54
CA SER A 139 24.23 54.21 17.21
C SER A 139 25.59 54.23 16.50
N LYS A 140 26.68 53.88 17.20
CA LYS A 140 28.05 53.86 16.66
C LYS A 140 28.61 52.44 16.62
N PRO A 141 28.88 51.87 15.42
CA PRO A 141 29.59 50.60 15.27
C PRO A 141 30.84 50.50 16.14
N GLY A 142 30.97 49.41 16.89
CA GLY A 142 32.16 49.14 17.71
C GLY A 142 32.21 49.83 19.07
N ASN A 143 31.27 50.73 19.39
CA ASN A 143 31.20 51.37 20.71
C ASN A 143 30.70 50.40 21.78
N CYS A 144 29.79 49.50 21.41
CA CYS A 144 29.31 48.43 22.28
C CYS A 144 30.16 47.18 22.14
N THR A 145 30.41 46.48 23.26
CA THR A 145 31.12 45.20 23.31
C THR A 145 30.13 44.09 23.65
N PRO A 146 30.00 43.03 22.84
CA PRO A 146 29.14 41.89 23.16
C PRO A 146 29.52 41.27 24.52
N SER A 147 28.52 40.88 25.31
CA SER A 147 28.73 40.12 26.55
C SER A 147 28.52 38.63 26.32
N THR A 148 29.49 37.81 26.73
CA THR A 148 29.37 36.34 26.71
C THR A 148 28.93 35.76 28.05
N ASP A 149 28.95 36.54 29.13
CA ASP A 149 28.72 36.08 30.51
C ASP A 149 27.41 35.30 30.70
N LEU A 150 26.29 35.83 30.18
CA LEU A 150 24.97 35.23 30.36
C LEU A 150 24.72 34.06 29.40
N PRO A 151 24.94 34.18 28.07
CA PRO A 151 24.86 33.03 27.17
C PRO A 151 25.72 31.85 27.62
N ASP A 152 26.95 32.13 28.10
CA ASP A 152 27.84 31.09 28.62
C ASP A 152 27.26 30.40 29.87
N GLN A 153 26.65 31.14 30.79
CA GLN A 153 26.03 30.58 31.98
C GLN A 153 24.84 29.68 31.62
N VAL A 154 24.00 30.09 30.67
CA VAL A 154 22.84 29.28 30.24
C VAL A 154 23.31 27.96 29.63
N VAL A 155 24.25 28.01 28.69
CA VAL A 155 24.79 26.81 28.04
C VAL A 155 25.46 25.90 29.06
N GLN A 156 26.26 26.46 29.97
CA GLN A 156 26.91 25.67 31.02
C GLN A 156 25.89 25.05 31.97
N HIS A 157 24.81 25.74 32.31
CA HIS A 157 23.77 25.22 33.20
C HIS A 157 22.97 24.07 32.57
N ILE A 158 22.73 24.11 31.25
CA ILE A 158 22.16 22.99 30.48
C ILE A 158 23.11 21.77 30.53
N LEU A 159 24.41 22.00 30.31
CA LEU A 159 25.43 20.95 30.38
C LEU A 159 25.56 20.35 31.78
N ASP A 160 25.55 21.19 32.83
CA ASP A 160 25.62 20.77 34.23
C ASP A 160 24.39 19.96 34.64
N ALA A 161 23.26 20.23 34.00
CA ALA A 161 22.06 19.40 34.11
C ALA A 161 22.19 18.04 33.41
N GLY A 162 23.28 17.75 32.69
CA GLY A 162 23.46 16.52 31.92
C GLY A 162 22.64 16.49 30.62
N LEU A 163 22.18 17.64 30.15
CA LEU A 163 21.48 17.82 28.88
C LEU A 163 22.47 18.32 27.82
N LYS A 164 22.15 18.09 26.55
CA LYS A 164 22.98 18.44 25.41
C LYS A 164 22.43 19.69 24.72
N PRO A 165 23.18 20.81 24.66
CA PRO A 165 22.64 22.03 24.07
C PRO A 165 22.65 21.98 22.54
N VAL A 166 21.57 22.49 21.93
CA VAL A 166 21.47 22.87 20.53
C VAL A 166 21.54 24.39 20.50
N ILE A 167 22.59 24.95 19.90
CA ILE A 167 22.87 26.38 20.02
C ILE A 167 22.73 27.03 18.65
N TYR A 168 21.80 27.97 18.53
CA TYR A 168 21.70 28.85 17.39
C TYR A 168 22.18 30.26 17.75
N PHE A 169 22.75 30.96 16.80
CA PHE A 169 23.12 32.37 17.00
C PHE A 169 21.92 33.26 16.64
N SER A 170 21.60 34.22 17.49
CA SER A 170 20.48 35.13 17.24
C SER A 170 20.77 36.55 17.72
N GLN A 171 20.00 37.48 17.17
CA GLN A 171 19.98 38.87 17.61
C GLN A 171 18.78 39.16 18.51
N GLY A 172 18.88 40.27 19.25
CA GLY A 172 17.74 40.92 19.90
C GLY A 172 17.34 42.17 19.16
N ASN A 173 16.06 42.54 19.21
CA ASN A 173 15.54 43.74 18.55
C ASN A 173 16.33 44.98 19.02
N PRO A 174 17.11 45.65 18.15
CA PRO A 174 17.87 46.84 18.54
C PRO A 174 16.93 48.01 18.82
N ASP A 175 17.38 49.00 19.60
CA ASP A 175 16.65 50.25 19.72
C ASP A 175 16.42 50.83 18.32
N PRO A 176 15.17 51.11 17.89
CA PRO A 176 14.88 51.66 16.57
C PRO A 176 15.57 53.02 16.30
N LYS A 177 16.18 53.65 17.31
CA LYS A 177 17.05 54.84 17.16
C LYS A 177 18.49 54.56 16.75
N ALA A 178 18.96 53.30 16.85
CA ALA A 178 20.35 52.91 16.59
C ALA A 178 20.74 52.85 15.09
N VAL A 179 19.80 53.11 14.18
CA VAL A 179 19.85 52.70 12.77
C VAL A 179 20.34 53.80 11.82
N ALA A 180 20.78 54.94 12.36
CA ALA A 180 20.89 56.14 11.53
C ALA A 180 22.03 56.13 10.48
N ASN A 181 23.05 55.24 10.57
CA ASN A 181 24.03 55.06 9.49
C ASN A 181 24.97 53.84 9.67
N PRO A 182 24.53 52.58 9.48
CA PRO A 182 25.44 51.43 9.51
C PRO A 182 26.23 51.33 8.19
N ASP A 183 27.55 51.48 8.24
CA ASP A 183 28.42 51.13 7.10
C ASP A 183 28.42 49.60 6.92
N PRO A 184 27.86 49.07 5.82
CA PRO A 184 27.78 47.63 5.58
C PRO A 184 29.16 46.95 5.40
N ASN A 185 30.23 47.72 5.24
CA ASN A 185 31.57 47.16 5.18
C ASN A 185 32.11 46.81 6.58
N GLU A 186 31.66 47.50 7.63
CA GLU A 186 32.17 47.32 9.00
C GLU A 186 31.21 46.56 9.92
N VAL A 187 29.90 46.49 9.62
CA VAL A 187 28.89 45.79 10.44
C VAL A 187 28.04 44.81 9.62
N TYR A 188 27.48 43.80 10.31
CA TYR A 188 26.37 43.00 9.78
C TYR A 188 25.08 43.79 9.92
N LYS A 189 24.25 43.88 8.86
CA LYS A 189 22.99 44.65 8.89
C LYS A 189 22.03 44.21 10.00
N THR A 190 22.13 42.97 10.41
CA THR A 190 21.30 42.33 11.44
C THR A 190 21.77 42.74 12.84
N VAL A 191 23.05 43.02 13.04
CA VAL A 191 23.62 43.37 14.35
C VAL A 191 24.30 44.76 14.31
N PRO A 192 23.56 45.86 14.07
CA PRO A 192 24.11 47.14 13.62
C PRO A 192 25.04 47.84 14.64
N SER A 193 24.97 47.50 15.93
CA SER A 193 25.80 48.12 16.97
C SER A 193 27.16 47.45 17.19
N PHE A 194 27.38 46.26 16.61
CA PHE A 194 28.64 45.52 16.71
C PHE A 194 29.35 45.48 15.37
N THR A 195 30.68 45.57 15.38
CA THR A 195 31.47 45.34 14.17
C THR A 195 31.38 43.88 13.74
N LYS A 196 31.59 43.61 12.44
CA LYS A 196 31.69 42.24 11.91
C LYS A 196 32.68 41.41 12.72
N GLN A 197 33.81 42.00 13.11
CA GLN A 197 34.83 41.32 13.91
C GLN A 197 34.32 40.98 15.31
N GLN A 198 33.65 41.90 16.00
CA GLN A 198 33.08 41.62 17.33
C GLN A 198 32.05 40.49 17.32
N VAL A 199 31.23 40.39 16.26
CA VAL A 199 30.27 39.28 16.08
C VAL A 199 31.03 37.96 15.84
N LYS A 200 32.00 37.96 14.92
CA LYS A 200 32.85 36.79 14.62
C LYS A 200 33.62 36.29 15.84
N ASP A 201 34.16 37.19 16.65
CA ASP A 201 34.88 36.87 17.88
C ASP A 201 33.95 36.25 18.92
N THR A 202 32.72 36.75 19.03
CA THR A 202 31.70 36.22 19.96
C THR A 202 31.27 34.80 19.57
N ILE A 203 31.04 34.55 18.29
CA ILE A 203 30.73 33.22 17.74
C ILE A 203 31.91 32.26 17.98
N SER A 204 33.13 32.71 17.67
CA SER A 204 34.35 31.91 17.89
C SER A 204 34.53 31.55 19.36
N HIS A 205 34.29 32.50 20.27
CA HIS A 205 34.33 32.27 21.71
C HIS A 205 33.34 31.18 22.14
N ALA A 206 32.09 31.26 21.70
CA ALA A 206 31.06 30.27 22.02
C ALA A 206 31.50 28.86 21.57
N ILE A 207 31.91 28.74 20.30
CA ILE A 207 32.32 27.46 19.70
C ILE A 207 33.55 26.91 20.43
N GLN A 208 34.58 27.72 20.66
CA GLN A 208 35.80 27.28 21.37
C GLN A 208 35.52 26.86 22.81
N LYS A 209 34.68 27.62 23.53
CA LYS A 209 34.39 27.37 24.95
C LYS A 209 33.58 26.09 25.17
N PHE A 210 32.71 25.75 24.22
CA PHE A 210 31.85 24.57 24.30
C PHE A 210 32.23 23.44 23.34
N ALA A 211 33.36 23.57 22.64
CA ALA A 211 33.88 22.54 21.74
C ALA A 211 33.99 21.18 22.44
N ASN A 212 33.63 20.11 21.73
CA ASN A 212 33.66 18.73 22.19
C ASN A 212 32.81 18.44 23.44
N LYS A 213 31.88 19.33 23.84
CA LYS A 213 30.94 19.11 24.95
C LYS A 213 29.59 18.52 24.49
N GLY A 214 29.54 18.01 23.26
CA GLY A 214 28.32 17.42 22.69
C GLY A 214 27.27 18.47 22.28
N VAL A 215 27.72 19.67 21.93
CA VAL A 215 26.87 20.74 21.40
C VAL A 215 26.48 20.44 19.96
N ILE A 216 25.23 20.72 19.60
CA ILE A 216 24.80 20.83 18.20
C ILE A 216 24.78 22.31 17.85
N TRP A 217 25.48 22.68 16.79
CA TRP A 217 25.51 24.07 16.33
C TRP A 217 24.48 24.27 15.22
N GLU A 218 23.74 25.36 15.30
CA GLU A 218 22.84 25.82 14.28
C GLU A 218 23.34 27.17 13.76
N SER A 219 23.13 27.44 12.48
CA SER A 219 23.55 28.70 11.87
C SER A 219 22.76 29.89 12.45
N PHE A 220 23.06 31.09 11.98
CA PHE A 220 22.39 32.26 12.51
C PHE A 220 20.91 32.27 12.09
N ASN A 221 20.02 32.49 13.06
CA ASN A 221 18.56 32.37 12.88
C ASN A 221 17.85 33.73 12.70
N GLU A 222 16.70 33.74 12.01
CA GLU A 222 15.82 34.88 11.63
C GLU A 222 16.21 35.79 10.43
N PRO A 223 16.23 35.27 9.18
CA PRO A 223 16.34 36.09 7.97
C PRO A 223 15.13 37.01 7.73
N GLU A 224 13.97 36.73 8.35
CA GLU A 224 12.72 37.50 8.19
C GLU A 224 12.72 38.86 8.91
N SER A 225 13.71 39.11 9.78
CA SER A 225 13.87 40.43 10.42
C SER A 225 14.12 41.58 9.43
N GLU A 226 14.46 41.28 8.16
CA GLU A 226 14.51 42.27 7.06
C GLU A 226 13.15 42.96 6.79
N GLU A 227 12.01 42.32 7.08
CA GLU A 227 10.69 42.91 6.84
C GLU A 227 10.28 43.97 7.87
N HIS A 228 10.95 44.02 9.02
CA HIS A 228 10.54 44.85 10.15
C HIS A 228 11.30 46.18 10.24
N TRP A 229 12.12 46.52 9.23
CA TRP A 229 12.89 47.77 9.21
C TRP A 229 12.27 48.83 8.29
N PRO A 230 11.94 50.04 8.80
CA PRO A 230 11.47 51.13 7.96
C PRO A 230 12.63 51.67 7.11
N GLY A 231 12.66 51.35 5.82
CA GLY A 231 13.62 51.91 4.86
C GLY A 231 14.16 50.84 3.92
N GLY A 232 13.82 50.93 2.63
CA GLY A 232 14.14 49.90 1.62
C GLY A 232 15.61 49.48 1.61
N ASN A 233 15.85 48.19 1.82
CA ASN A 233 17.18 47.58 1.85
C ASN A 233 17.62 47.07 0.46
N ASP A 234 18.92 47.21 0.17
CA ASP A 234 19.60 46.49 -0.91
C ASP A 234 19.72 45.00 -0.56
N LEU A 235 18.80 44.22 -1.13
CA LEU A 235 18.65 42.77 -0.98
C LEU A 235 19.92 41.99 -1.34
N ALA A 236 20.69 42.46 -2.32
CA ALA A 236 21.88 41.73 -2.79
C ALA A 236 23.04 41.82 -1.77
N GLN A 237 23.14 42.96 -1.08
CA GLN A 237 24.17 43.18 -0.07
C GLN A 237 23.89 42.42 1.23
N ALA A 238 22.64 42.41 1.70
CA ALA A 238 22.27 41.68 2.91
C ALA A 238 22.47 40.17 2.72
N LYS A 239 22.06 39.63 1.57
CA LYS A 239 22.37 38.26 1.15
C LYS A 239 23.86 37.92 1.23
N THR A 240 24.73 38.78 0.67
CA THR A 240 26.18 38.52 0.63
C THR A 240 26.77 38.47 2.04
N GLN A 241 26.33 39.35 2.93
CA GLN A 241 26.76 39.37 4.33
C GLN A 241 26.28 38.16 5.11
N TRP A 242 25.07 37.66 4.84
CA TRP A 242 24.55 36.45 5.46
C TRP A 242 25.33 35.20 5.07
N ILE A 243 25.56 35.01 3.77
CA ILE A 243 26.43 33.94 3.27
C ILE A 243 27.81 34.00 3.93
N GLU A 244 28.38 35.20 4.06
CA GLU A 244 29.67 35.42 4.71
C GLU A 244 29.67 34.99 6.18
N LEU A 245 28.62 35.36 6.94
CA LEU A 245 28.51 35.05 8.37
C LEU A 245 28.31 33.55 8.61
N ASP A 246 27.45 32.93 7.83
CA ASP A 246 27.13 31.52 7.98
C ASP A 246 28.29 30.61 7.52
N GLN A 247 28.98 30.96 6.43
CA GLN A 247 30.23 30.30 6.04
C GLN A 247 31.25 30.40 7.19
N PHE A 248 31.37 31.57 7.82
CA PHE A 248 32.26 31.75 8.95
C PHE A 248 31.87 30.87 10.16
N ILE A 249 30.58 30.71 10.45
CA ILE A 249 30.11 29.79 11.50
C ILE A 249 30.50 28.35 11.16
N GLY A 250 30.20 27.88 9.94
CA GLY A 250 30.56 26.55 9.47
C GLY A 250 32.06 26.28 9.56
N ASP A 251 32.88 27.21 9.06
CA ASP A 251 34.34 27.13 9.12
C ASP A 251 34.86 27.10 10.56
N SER A 252 34.26 27.91 11.45
CA SER A 252 34.63 27.96 12.87
C SER A 252 34.30 26.65 13.59
N ILE A 253 33.15 26.03 13.28
CA ILE A 253 32.79 24.71 13.82
C ILE A 253 33.78 23.67 13.31
N GLN A 254 34.10 23.64 12.02
CA GLN A 254 35.10 22.73 11.49
C GLN A 254 36.49 22.92 12.11
N GLN A 255 36.86 24.16 12.42
CA GLN A 255 38.15 24.46 13.03
C GLN A 255 38.22 24.03 14.51
N TYR A 256 37.20 24.35 15.30
CA TYR A 256 37.26 24.26 16.76
C TYR A 256 36.45 23.10 17.35
N ASP A 257 35.40 22.64 16.66
CA ASP A 257 34.53 21.54 17.09
C ASP A 257 34.15 20.61 15.91
N PRO A 258 35.14 20.02 15.20
CA PRO A 258 34.92 19.28 13.94
C PRO A 258 34.06 18.02 14.05
N GLN A 259 33.71 17.60 15.27
CA GLN A 259 32.85 16.44 15.54
C GLN A 259 31.41 16.86 15.88
N ALA A 260 31.14 18.15 16.07
CA ALA A 260 29.80 18.63 16.35
C ALA A 260 28.94 18.65 15.09
N PRO A 261 27.67 18.21 15.19
CA PRO A 261 26.71 18.41 14.11
C PRO A 261 26.46 19.91 13.86
N TYR A 262 26.37 20.29 12.59
CA TYR A 262 26.08 21.66 12.16
C TYR A 262 24.81 21.69 11.31
N VAL A 263 23.84 22.49 11.71
CA VAL A 263 22.55 22.65 11.01
C VAL A 263 22.50 24.05 10.40
N TRP A 264 22.17 24.16 9.12
CA TRP A 264 21.99 25.48 8.46
C TRP A 264 20.56 25.98 8.64
N GLY A 265 20.41 27.30 8.78
CA GLY A 265 19.19 28.04 9.09
C GLY A 265 18.16 28.07 7.97
N ASN A 266 17.12 28.86 8.13
CA ASN A 266 15.90 28.76 7.32
C ASN A 266 15.96 29.60 6.00
N PHE A 267 15.35 29.10 4.90
CA PHE A 267 15.29 29.78 3.58
C PHE A 267 13.92 29.78 2.87
N SER A 268 12.89 29.22 3.47
CA SER A 268 11.62 28.91 2.85
C SER A 268 10.40 29.43 3.63
N ASN A 269 10.12 30.74 3.63
CA ASN A 269 8.76 31.26 3.41
C ASN A 269 8.73 32.79 3.26
N ALA A 270 7.84 33.25 2.38
CA ALA A 270 7.41 34.62 2.04
C ALA A 270 8.45 35.75 1.84
N GLY A 271 9.75 35.52 2.01
CA GLY A 271 10.80 36.52 1.81
C GLY A 271 11.39 36.55 0.40
N LYS A 272 12.06 37.67 0.07
CA LYS A 272 12.76 37.90 -1.21
C LYS A 272 14.00 37.00 -1.43
N LEU A 273 14.38 36.17 -0.45
CA LEU A 273 15.58 35.32 -0.46
C LEU A 273 15.36 33.88 -0.98
N ASN A 274 14.11 33.41 -1.13
CA ASN A 274 13.78 32.06 -1.66
C ASN A 274 14.43 31.79 -3.03
N ASN A 275 14.63 32.83 -3.84
CA ASN A 275 15.27 32.76 -5.17
C ASN A 275 16.77 32.38 -5.13
N TYR A 276 17.39 32.30 -3.95
CA TYR A 276 18.82 32.04 -3.78
C TYR A 276 19.13 30.75 -3.01
N THR A 277 18.12 29.90 -2.82
CA THR A 277 18.22 28.63 -2.07
C THR A 277 19.45 27.79 -2.45
N GLU A 278 19.73 27.61 -3.75
CA GLU A 278 20.88 26.81 -4.22
C GLU A 278 22.24 27.44 -3.88
N GLN A 279 22.32 28.77 -3.83
CA GLN A 279 23.56 29.49 -3.50
C GLN A 279 23.84 29.44 -2.00
N MET A 280 22.79 29.49 -1.18
CA MET A 280 22.89 29.30 0.26
C MET A 280 23.31 27.85 0.55
N LYS A 281 22.64 26.84 -0.02
CA LYS A 281 23.05 25.42 0.12
C LYS A 281 24.53 25.20 -0.22
N ALA A 282 25.02 25.79 -1.30
CA ALA A 282 26.42 25.68 -1.70
C ALA A 282 27.39 26.28 -0.65
N ALA A 283 27.03 27.40 -0.01
CA ALA A 283 27.80 28.00 1.08
C ALA A 283 27.76 27.16 2.37
N HIS A 284 26.74 26.32 2.55
CA HIS A 284 26.59 25.43 3.70
C HIS A 284 26.93 23.97 3.37
N ALA A 285 27.82 23.70 2.40
CA ALA A 285 28.21 22.33 2.03
C ALA A 285 28.77 21.48 3.19
N THR A 286 29.11 22.13 4.30
CA THR A 286 29.64 21.54 5.54
C THR A 286 28.57 21.25 6.59
N ALA A 287 27.34 21.75 6.39
CA ALA A 287 26.19 21.48 7.26
C ALA A 287 25.61 20.10 7.00
N THR A 288 25.17 19.45 8.07
CA THR A 288 24.63 18.10 8.06
C THR A 288 23.13 18.03 7.78
N SER A 289 22.39 19.14 7.95
CA SER A 289 20.93 19.21 7.83
C SER A 289 20.45 20.66 7.69
N GLY A 290 19.30 20.91 7.04
CA GLY A 290 18.64 22.23 6.96
C GLY A 290 17.51 22.46 7.96
N HIS A 291 17.08 23.71 8.08
CA HIS A 291 15.98 24.17 8.92
C HIS A 291 14.61 24.04 8.21
N GLY A 292 13.59 23.53 8.92
CA GLY A 292 12.21 23.37 8.41
C GLY A 292 11.39 24.67 8.50
N TYR A 293 10.22 24.71 7.85
CA TYR A 293 9.39 25.92 7.73
C TYR A 293 7.86 25.70 7.71
N TRP A 294 7.16 26.80 8.05
CA TRP A 294 5.73 27.05 8.32
C TRP A 294 4.70 26.41 7.37
N VAL A 295 3.52 26.09 7.93
CA VAL A 295 2.35 25.60 7.20
C VAL A 295 1.07 26.29 7.71
N ASP A 296 0.26 26.84 6.81
CA ASP A 296 -0.97 27.56 7.14
C ASP A 296 -2.14 26.65 7.56
N ASN A 297 -2.05 25.33 7.32
CA ASN A 297 -3.09 24.36 7.64
C ASN A 297 -2.47 22.95 7.85
N PRO A 298 -2.84 22.22 8.91
CA PRO A 298 -2.17 21.01 9.37
C PRO A 298 -2.23 19.89 8.33
N GLU A 299 -3.38 19.81 7.67
CA GLU A 299 -3.66 18.77 6.69
C GLU A 299 -3.11 19.11 5.29
N GLY A 300 -2.49 20.28 5.09
CA GLY A 300 -2.21 20.89 3.78
C GLY A 300 -0.78 20.83 3.25
N VAL A 301 0.17 20.12 3.89
CA VAL A 301 1.58 20.14 3.44
C VAL A 301 1.76 19.51 2.06
N GLY A 302 2.23 20.29 1.09
CA GLY A 302 2.68 19.86 -0.23
C GLY A 302 3.88 20.72 -0.68
N GLY A 303 5.09 20.20 -0.52
CA GLY A 303 6.32 20.81 -1.04
C GLY A 303 7.41 19.74 -1.23
N PRO A 304 8.25 19.84 -2.28
CA PRO A 304 9.26 18.83 -2.59
C PRO A 304 10.41 18.84 -1.56
N VAL A 305 10.84 17.64 -1.18
CA VAL A 305 11.97 17.37 -0.28
C VAL A 305 13.27 17.35 -1.11
N VAL A 306 14.38 17.76 -0.51
CA VAL A 306 15.72 17.55 -1.07
C VAL A 306 16.19 16.17 -0.59
N ASP A 307 16.40 15.24 -1.52
CA ASP A 307 16.85 13.88 -1.19
C ASP A 307 18.23 13.89 -0.50
N GLY A 308 18.40 13.05 0.53
CA GLY A 308 19.72 12.66 1.05
C GLY A 308 20.16 13.21 2.41
N TYR A 309 19.32 13.92 3.17
CA TYR A 309 19.69 14.44 4.51
C TYR A 309 18.61 14.13 5.57
N ASP A 310 19.06 13.73 6.77
CA ASP A 310 18.22 13.59 7.98
C ASP A 310 17.96 14.99 8.57
N TYR A 311 16.78 15.58 8.33
CA TYR A 311 16.49 16.95 8.78
C TYR A 311 16.19 17.04 10.27
N MET A 312 16.55 18.12 10.98
CA MET A 312 16.09 18.47 12.35
C MET A 312 15.16 19.69 12.31
N ASP A 313 13.88 19.51 12.65
CA ASP A 313 12.89 20.60 12.74
C ASP A 313 12.81 21.08 14.19
N SER A 314 13.43 22.23 14.48
CA SER A 314 13.67 22.69 15.84
C SER A 314 12.80 23.88 16.24
N GLU A 315 12.06 24.51 15.31
CA GLU A 315 11.20 25.68 15.56
C GLU A 315 9.72 25.38 15.39
N PHE A 316 9.09 24.91 16.47
CA PHE A 316 7.66 25.06 16.64
C PHE A 316 7.42 26.02 17.81
N GLY A 317 7.02 27.25 17.51
CA GLY A 317 6.76 28.30 18.51
C GLY A 317 5.66 29.23 18.01
N CYS A 318 4.73 29.60 18.89
CA CYS A 318 3.73 30.64 18.63
C CYS A 318 3.96 31.77 19.64
N SER A 319 3.93 33.03 19.21
CA SER A 319 3.94 34.19 20.11
C SER A 319 2.66 35.01 19.92
N SER A 320 1.92 35.32 20.99
CA SER A 320 0.76 36.21 20.90
C SER A 320 1.14 37.67 21.14
N GLY A 321 1.30 38.44 20.06
CA GLY A 321 1.22 39.90 20.11
C GLY A 321 -0.17 40.39 19.70
N ASN A 322 -0.67 41.44 20.34
CA ASN A 322 -1.96 42.06 19.98
C ASN A 322 -1.93 42.94 18.71
N GLU A 323 -0.84 42.94 17.95
CA GLU A 323 -0.75 43.61 16.66
C GLU A 323 0.04 42.70 15.73
N THR A 324 -0.65 42.08 14.76
CA THR A 324 -0.06 41.58 13.51
C THR A 324 1.35 40.98 13.61
N SER A 325 1.58 40.02 14.50
CA SER A 325 2.73 39.12 14.37
C SER A 325 2.30 38.00 13.42
N TRP A 326 2.60 38.22 12.14
CA TRP A 326 2.25 37.35 11.01
C TRP A 326 2.90 35.97 11.04
N SER A 327 3.71 35.65 12.04
CA SER A 327 4.63 34.51 11.99
C SER A 327 3.94 33.15 11.95
N CYS A 328 2.70 32.99 12.42
CA CYS A 328 2.09 31.65 12.44
C CYS A 328 0.98 31.41 11.41
N GLY A 329 0.57 32.38 10.59
CA GLY A 329 -0.56 32.21 9.65
C GLY A 329 -1.91 31.84 10.29
N PHE A 330 -1.97 31.66 11.62
CA PHE A 330 -3.10 31.11 12.35
C PHE A 330 -4.20 32.15 12.59
N SER A 331 -4.95 32.45 11.55
CA SER A 331 -6.31 32.93 11.74
C SER A 331 -7.17 31.77 12.28
N GLY A 332 -7.28 31.63 13.61
CA GLY A 332 -8.25 30.72 14.24
C GLY A 332 -7.73 29.56 15.10
N VAL A 333 -6.46 29.53 15.51
CA VAL A 333 -6.03 28.57 16.55
C VAL A 333 -6.74 28.88 17.88
N PRO A 334 -7.36 27.87 18.53
CA PRO A 334 -8.06 28.06 19.79
C PRO A 334 -7.13 28.56 20.89
N LYS A 335 -7.59 29.49 21.74
CA LYS A 335 -6.90 29.89 22.97
C LYS A 335 -6.79 28.76 24.00
N ASN A 336 -7.40 27.60 23.75
CA ASN A 336 -7.41 26.47 24.68
C ASN A 336 -6.13 25.63 24.51
N SER A 337 -5.44 25.36 25.61
CA SER A 337 -4.16 24.66 25.62
C SER A 337 -4.26 23.20 25.15
N GLU A 338 -5.32 22.47 25.50
CA GLU A 338 -5.52 21.08 25.06
C GLU A 338 -5.67 20.98 23.54
N LEU A 339 -6.45 21.89 22.93
CA LEU A 339 -6.59 21.95 21.47
C LEU A 339 -5.27 22.27 20.77
N GLN A 340 -4.47 23.19 21.32
CA GLN A 340 -3.13 23.48 20.79
C GLN A 340 -2.24 22.23 20.84
N GLY A 341 -2.29 21.49 21.95
CA GLY A 341 -1.56 20.22 22.10
C GLY A 341 -1.95 19.19 21.06
N ILE A 342 -3.26 18.97 20.84
CA ILE A 342 -3.79 18.04 19.83
C ILE A 342 -3.31 18.41 18.44
N TRP A 343 -3.37 19.70 18.12
CA TRP A 343 -3.04 20.23 16.80
C TRP A 343 -1.55 20.02 16.48
N LEU A 344 -0.66 20.35 17.43
CA LEU A 344 0.79 20.21 17.28
C LEU A 344 1.23 18.76 17.12
N ILE A 345 0.68 17.83 17.91
CA ILE A 345 1.08 16.42 17.81
C ILE A 345 0.58 15.76 16.51
N ARG A 346 -0.59 16.15 16.00
CA ARG A 346 -1.12 15.66 14.71
C ARG A 346 -0.19 15.99 13.55
N GLU A 347 0.39 17.19 13.54
CA GLU A 347 1.34 17.61 12.51
C GLU A 347 2.58 16.74 12.43
N LEU A 348 3.17 16.44 13.58
CA LEU A 348 4.35 15.59 13.65
C LEU A 348 4.04 14.19 13.08
N LEU A 349 2.90 13.62 13.45
CA LEU A 349 2.46 12.31 12.98
C LEU A 349 2.11 12.31 11.49
N VAL A 350 1.53 13.39 10.97
CA VAL A 350 1.22 13.57 9.53
C VAL A 350 2.50 13.62 8.68
N LYS A 351 3.55 14.29 9.18
CA LYS A 351 4.85 14.35 8.48
C LYS A 351 5.47 12.94 8.34
N ASP A 352 5.42 12.13 9.40
CA ASP A 352 5.83 10.72 9.35
C ASP A 352 5.07 9.95 8.25
N ILE A 353 3.74 10.10 8.20
CA ILE A 353 2.88 9.44 7.18
C ILE A 353 3.28 9.84 5.75
N LYS A 354 3.64 11.11 5.54
CA LYS A 354 4.04 11.63 4.22
C LYS A 354 5.46 11.27 3.79
N GLY A 355 6.15 10.40 4.54
CA GLY A 355 7.51 9.96 4.22
C GLY A 355 8.56 11.05 4.42
N VAL A 356 8.21 12.13 5.12
CA VAL A 356 9.19 13.04 5.69
C VAL A 356 9.72 12.31 6.90
N SER A 357 10.81 11.57 6.74
CA SER A 357 11.46 10.86 7.83
C SER A 357 11.85 11.87 8.92
N LEU A 358 10.97 12.07 9.88
CA LEU A 358 11.39 12.55 11.18
C LEU A 358 12.08 11.33 11.77
N ALA A 359 13.40 11.34 11.82
CA ALA A 359 14.16 10.27 12.46
C ALA A 359 13.64 9.95 13.88
N SER A 360 12.82 10.85 14.47
CA SER A 360 11.76 10.44 15.38
C SER A 360 10.66 11.52 15.60
N PRO A 361 9.43 11.14 16.01
CA PRO A 361 8.44 12.01 16.69
C PRO A 361 8.94 12.65 18.01
N TYR A 362 10.21 12.46 18.38
CA TYR A 362 10.89 12.99 19.57
C TYR A 362 11.11 14.52 19.57
N ARG A 363 10.72 15.25 18.53
CA ARG A 363 10.98 16.70 18.44
C ARG A 363 9.85 17.48 19.08
N MET A 364 10.01 17.88 20.34
CA MET A 364 9.03 18.73 20.99
C MET A 364 9.30 20.21 20.72
N VAL A 365 8.22 20.84 20.28
CA VAL A 365 7.84 22.23 20.50
C VAL A 365 8.27 22.71 21.89
N GLY A 366 9.13 23.72 21.94
CA GLY A 366 9.56 24.27 23.22
C GLY A 366 8.58 25.24 23.86
N TYR A 367 8.98 25.67 25.04
CA TYR A 367 8.19 26.39 26.03
C TYR A 367 7.49 27.67 25.52
N ASP A 368 8.00 28.33 24.47
CA ASP A 368 7.37 29.56 23.92
C ASP A 368 6.00 29.36 23.31
N SER A 369 5.75 28.17 22.76
CA SER A 369 4.43 27.82 22.23
C SER A 369 3.35 27.66 23.32
N PHE A 370 3.74 27.50 24.59
CA PHE A 370 2.81 27.25 25.70
C PHE A 370 2.58 28.47 26.59
N ASN A 371 3.23 29.61 26.29
CA ASN A 371 3.13 30.82 27.10
C ASN A 371 2.15 31.86 26.54
N ILE A 372 1.10 31.40 25.87
CA ILE A 372 0.02 32.25 25.37
C ILE A 372 -1.22 31.92 26.19
N ASN A 373 -1.37 32.55 27.35
CA ASN A 373 -2.66 32.94 27.95
C ASN A 373 -2.46 33.74 29.23
N SER A 374 -3.48 34.51 29.58
CA SER A 374 -3.65 35.32 30.80
C SER A 374 -3.61 34.54 32.13
N ASP A 375 -3.30 33.24 32.10
CA ASP A 375 -3.31 32.34 33.26
C ASP A 375 -1.97 32.26 34.00
N ASN A 376 -0.88 32.76 33.38
CA ASN A 376 0.41 32.88 34.03
C ASN A 376 0.52 34.28 34.66
N ASP A 377 0.58 34.32 36.00
CA ASP A 377 0.79 35.58 36.73
C ASP A 377 2.18 36.13 36.39
N ALA A 378 2.21 37.28 35.71
CA ALA A 378 3.44 37.98 35.37
C ALA A 378 4.29 38.33 36.61
N ASN A 379 3.70 38.32 37.81
CA ASN A 379 4.38 38.58 39.08
C ASN A 379 4.93 37.30 39.75
N ASP A 380 4.56 36.11 39.27
CA ASP A 380 5.06 34.81 39.77
C ASP A 380 5.46 33.88 38.60
N PRO A 381 6.48 34.25 37.81
CA PRO A 381 6.93 33.45 36.66
C PRO A 381 7.48 32.06 37.05
N GLY A 382 7.65 31.78 38.34
CA GLY A 382 8.05 30.47 38.85
C GLY A 382 6.92 29.44 38.94
N ASN A 383 5.67 29.87 38.73
CA ASN A 383 4.46 29.09 39.01
C ASN A 383 3.59 28.90 37.76
N VAL A 384 4.20 28.31 36.74
CA VAL A 384 3.64 28.13 35.40
C VAL A 384 2.52 27.08 35.43
N LYS A 385 1.31 27.44 35.00
CA LYS A 385 0.18 26.49 34.88
C LYS A 385 0.12 25.86 33.49
N THR A 386 1.16 25.16 33.07
CA THR A 386 1.15 24.40 31.80
C THR A 386 0.87 22.93 32.09
N THR A 387 -0.32 22.43 31.73
CA THR A 387 -0.69 21.02 32.03
C THR A 387 -1.23 20.27 30.82
N ALA A 388 -2.39 20.62 30.25
CA ALA A 388 -3.05 19.75 29.25
C ALA A 388 -2.30 19.56 27.90
N ALA A 389 -1.85 20.64 27.25
CA ALA A 389 -1.15 20.57 25.96
C ALA A 389 0.14 19.75 26.07
N TYR A 390 0.92 20.08 27.10
CA TYR A 390 2.19 19.46 27.42
C TYR A 390 2.00 17.99 27.79
N ASP A 391 1.01 17.66 28.63
CA ASP A 391 0.74 16.29 29.05
C ASP A 391 0.36 15.38 27.87
N LEU A 392 -0.42 15.89 26.91
CA LEU A 392 -0.82 15.14 25.72
C LEU A 392 0.37 14.82 24.81
N ILE A 393 1.20 15.84 24.51
CA ILE A 393 2.39 15.66 23.68
C ILE A 393 3.36 14.72 24.42
N LYS A 394 3.59 14.95 25.74
CA LYS A 394 4.46 14.11 26.58
C LYS A 394 4.03 12.66 26.57
N LYS A 395 2.74 12.41 26.78
CA LYS A 395 2.16 11.06 26.78
C LYS A 395 2.42 10.35 25.45
N THR A 396 2.17 11.02 24.34
CA THR A 396 2.33 10.44 22.99
C THR A 396 3.80 10.18 22.70
N THR A 397 4.67 11.15 22.93
CA THR A 397 6.12 11.04 22.69
C THR A 397 6.78 9.98 23.56
N LEU A 398 6.46 9.91 24.86
CA LEU A 398 7.00 8.88 25.75
C LEU A 398 6.52 7.47 25.37
N ALA A 399 5.26 7.34 24.97
CA ALA A 399 4.71 6.07 24.54
C ALA A 399 5.37 5.56 23.25
N LEU A 400 5.91 6.44 22.40
CA LEU A 400 6.63 6.04 21.19
C LEU A 400 8.14 5.87 21.41
N LYS A 401 8.67 6.10 22.63
CA LYS A 401 10.11 5.99 22.93
C LYS A 401 10.70 4.63 22.55
N GLY A 402 11.74 4.66 21.70
CA GLY A 402 12.41 3.48 21.14
C GLY A 402 11.74 2.88 19.90
N TYR A 403 10.65 3.46 19.39
CA TYR A 403 9.97 3.02 18.19
C TYR A 403 10.25 3.97 17.00
N ARG A 404 10.28 3.44 15.78
CA ARG A 404 10.52 4.14 14.52
C ARG A 404 9.34 3.96 13.58
N TYR A 405 9.00 5.00 12.82
CA TYR A 405 7.91 4.94 11.85
C TYR A 405 8.16 3.84 10.79
N VAL A 406 7.11 3.11 10.44
CA VAL A 406 7.14 2.01 9.46
C VAL A 406 6.17 2.27 8.31
N ASP A 407 4.92 2.59 8.63
CA ASP A 407 3.82 2.72 7.66
C ASP A 407 2.71 3.61 8.23
N GLY A 408 1.87 4.16 7.37
CA GLY A 408 0.85 5.12 7.74
C GLY A 408 -0.06 5.46 6.57
N SER A 409 -1.30 5.84 6.86
CA SER A 409 -2.27 6.16 5.80
C SER A 409 -3.31 7.16 6.24
N TYR A 410 -3.73 8.00 5.29
CA TYR A 410 -5.01 8.72 5.31
C TYR A 410 -6.10 7.72 4.92
N GLN A 411 -7.00 7.33 5.82
CA GLN A 411 -8.12 6.46 5.44
C GLN A 411 -9.44 7.23 5.42
N ASP A 412 -9.86 7.58 4.21
CA ASP A 412 -11.08 8.33 3.94
C ASP A 412 -12.36 7.51 4.15
N ALA A 413 -12.28 6.16 4.23
CA ALA A 413 -13.45 5.31 4.39
C ALA A 413 -14.06 5.36 5.80
N ASP A 414 -13.21 5.43 6.84
CA ASP A 414 -13.63 5.44 8.25
C ASP A 414 -13.34 6.77 8.95
N GLY A 415 -12.82 7.77 8.23
CA GLY A 415 -12.43 9.10 8.74
C GLY A 415 -11.54 9.04 9.98
N VAL A 416 -10.46 8.26 9.89
CA VAL A 416 -9.43 8.13 10.93
C VAL A 416 -8.05 8.10 10.29
N TYR A 417 -7.14 8.88 10.85
CA TYR A 417 -5.72 8.88 10.54
C TYR A 417 -4.96 7.87 11.40
N ARG A 418 -3.89 7.27 10.85
CA ARG A 418 -3.06 6.32 11.59
C ARG A 418 -1.60 6.27 11.12
N ALA A 419 -0.71 5.94 12.05
CA ALA A 419 0.71 5.69 11.82
C ALA A 419 1.20 4.50 12.67
N ILE A 420 2.05 3.65 12.11
CA ILE A 420 2.61 2.43 12.71
C ILE A 420 4.09 2.66 13.03
N TYR A 421 4.50 2.22 14.22
CA TYR A 421 5.86 2.34 14.72
C TYR A 421 6.40 0.99 15.24
N ASP A 422 7.70 0.73 15.04
CA ASP A 422 8.40 -0.52 15.37
C ASP A 422 9.70 -0.25 16.14
N ASN A 423 10.02 -1.08 17.14
CA ASN A 423 11.23 -0.99 17.95
C ASN A 423 12.27 -2.08 17.63
N GLY A 424 12.06 -2.88 16.58
CA GLY A 424 12.90 -4.02 16.21
C GLY A 424 12.67 -5.27 17.07
N GLY A 425 11.84 -5.19 18.11
CA GLY A 425 11.37 -6.31 18.91
C GLY A 425 10.05 -6.88 18.38
N LYS A 426 9.36 -7.71 19.18
CA LYS A 426 8.07 -8.33 18.78
C LYS A 426 6.88 -7.38 18.85
N THR A 427 7.07 -6.19 19.39
CA THR A 427 5.97 -5.28 19.72
C THR A 427 5.96 -4.11 18.75
N ARG A 428 4.79 -3.79 18.20
CA ARG A 428 4.55 -2.59 17.40
C ARG A 428 3.44 -1.74 18.01
N LYS A 429 3.41 -0.47 17.60
CA LYS A 429 2.41 0.51 18.05
C LYS A 429 1.73 1.17 16.87
N ILE A 430 0.41 1.26 16.94
CA ILE A 430 -0.40 2.09 16.06
C ILE A 430 -0.84 3.34 16.83
N VAL A 431 -0.54 4.50 16.26
CA VAL A 431 -1.04 5.81 16.70
C VAL A 431 -2.20 6.19 15.79
N TYR A 432 -3.36 6.57 16.33
CA TYR A 432 -4.56 6.85 15.54
C TYR A 432 -5.40 8.00 16.12
N TRP A 433 -6.10 8.75 15.27
CA TRP A 433 -6.98 9.88 15.64
C TRP A 433 -8.03 10.18 14.56
N THR A 434 -9.12 10.85 14.92
CA THR A 434 -10.16 11.24 13.96
C THR A 434 -9.65 12.27 12.96
N ASP A 435 -10.14 12.19 11.72
CA ASP A 435 -9.79 13.17 10.68
C ASP A 435 -10.40 14.55 10.93
N ASP A 436 -11.55 14.61 11.60
CA ASP A 436 -12.22 15.84 12.01
C ASP A 436 -11.26 16.89 12.60
N LYS A 437 -11.39 18.13 12.10
CA LYS A 437 -10.63 19.27 12.64
C LYS A 437 -10.99 19.47 14.11
N PRO A 438 -10.01 19.52 15.03
CA PRO A 438 -10.28 19.65 16.45
C PRO A 438 -10.75 21.08 16.78
N THR A 439 -11.89 21.17 17.44
CA THR A 439 -12.52 22.40 17.94
C THR A 439 -13.00 22.19 19.37
N LEU A 440 -13.34 23.26 20.09
CA LEU A 440 -13.90 23.13 21.44
C LEU A 440 -15.19 22.29 21.47
N ASP A 441 -15.96 22.29 20.37
CA ASP A 441 -17.26 21.62 20.30
C ASP A 441 -17.15 20.11 20.02
N ASN A 442 -16.05 19.66 19.40
CA ASN A 442 -15.89 18.25 18.98
C ASN A 442 -14.67 17.52 19.58
N MET A 443 -13.87 18.17 20.44
CA MET A 443 -12.66 17.58 21.03
C MET A 443 -12.91 16.30 21.85
N GLY A 444 -14.09 16.15 22.44
CA GLY A 444 -14.51 14.95 23.17
C GLY A 444 -15.35 13.96 22.34
N ALA A 445 -15.58 14.24 21.05
CA ALA A 445 -16.33 13.35 20.19
C ALA A 445 -15.55 12.04 19.99
N THR A 446 -16.26 10.92 20.00
CA THR A 446 -15.69 9.59 19.86
C THR A 446 -16.25 8.91 18.63
N LYS A 447 -15.41 8.16 17.93
CA LYS A 447 -15.77 7.39 16.75
C LYS A 447 -15.33 5.94 16.93
N LYS A 448 -16.27 5.00 16.89
CA LYS A 448 -15.93 3.57 16.86
C LYS A 448 -15.33 3.25 15.50
N VAL A 449 -14.16 2.63 15.50
CA VAL A 449 -13.43 2.31 14.28
C VAL A 449 -12.89 0.89 14.32
N HIS A 450 -12.94 0.23 13.17
CA HIS A 450 -12.28 -1.05 12.96
C HIS A 450 -10.97 -0.76 12.23
N LEU A 451 -9.84 -0.83 12.93
CA LEU A 451 -8.54 -0.54 12.32
C LEU A 451 -7.83 -1.83 11.95
N GLU A 452 -7.43 -1.95 10.68
CA GLU A 452 -6.65 -3.07 10.16
C GLU A 452 -5.19 -2.66 9.91
N PHE A 453 -4.23 -3.32 10.52
CA PHE A 453 -2.81 -2.96 10.48
C PHE A 453 -1.93 -4.22 10.54
N ASP A 454 -0.89 -4.29 9.71
CA ASP A 454 0.01 -5.46 9.62
C ASP A 454 -0.70 -6.82 9.49
N GLY A 455 -1.87 -6.84 8.83
CA GLY A 455 -2.69 -8.04 8.69
C GLY A 455 -3.44 -8.47 9.96
N GLN A 456 -3.46 -7.62 10.99
CA GLN A 456 -4.28 -7.75 12.19
C GLN A 456 -5.40 -6.70 12.19
N SER A 457 -6.36 -6.83 13.10
CA SER A 457 -7.40 -5.82 13.29
C SER A 457 -7.78 -5.63 14.75
N ALA A 458 -8.28 -4.43 15.06
CA ALA A 458 -8.81 -4.10 16.37
C ALA A 458 -10.01 -3.15 16.26
N ASP A 459 -11.07 -3.45 17.03
CA ASP A 459 -12.17 -2.52 17.27
C ASP A 459 -11.75 -1.51 18.34
N LEU A 460 -11.54 -0.27 17.92
CA LEU A 460 -11.02 0.82 18.73
C LEU A 460 -12.02 1.99 18.78
N THR A 461 -11.75 2.94 19.67
CA THR A 461 -12.49 4.20 19.75
C THR A 461 -11.52 5.34 19.52
N ALA A 462 -11.68 6.03 18.39
CA ALA A 462 -10.91 7.19 17.98
C ALA A 462 -11.49 8.49 18.56
N THR A 463 -10.60 9.44 18.88
CA THR A 463 -10.91 10.83 19.23
C THR A 463 -10.06 11.79 18.41
N ALA A 464 -10.33 13.09 18.49
CA ALA A 464 -9.50 14.10 17.83
C ALA A 464 -8.04 14.12 18.35
N ALA A 465 -7.82 13.74 19.61
CA ALA A 465 -6.50 13.54 20.20
C ALA A 465 -5.90 12.18 19.78
N PRO A 466 -4.59 12.10 19.48
CA PRO A 466 -3.92 10.83 19.20
C PRO A 466 -4.02 9.82 20.35
N GLN A 467 -4.34 8.59 19.98
CA GLN A 467 -4.41 7.43 20.84
C GLN A 467 -3.43 6.36 20.34
N ILE A 468 -3.01 5.47 21.24
CA ILE A 468 -1.97 4.47 20.97
C ILE A 468 -2.49 3.10 21.33
N HIS A 469 -2.35 2.16 20.41
CA HIS A 469 -2.62 0.75 20.62
C HIS A 469 -1.34 -0.06 20.34
N GLU A 470 -1.05 -1.04 21.19
CA GLU A 470 0.15 -1.87 21.13
C GLU A 470 -0.25 -3.30 20.76
N TYR A 471 0.51 -3.94 19.86
CA TYR A 471 0.23 -5.29 19.36
C TYR A 471 1.52 -6.09 19.12
N ASP A 472 1.39 -7.42 19.08
CA ASP A 472 2.47 -8.35 18.75
C ASP A 472 2.56 -8.50 17.23
N LYS A 473 3.66 -8.02 16.63
CA LYS A 473 3.85 -8.05 15.17
C LYS A 473 4.05 -9.47 14.62
N ASP A 474 4.43 -10.42 15.47
CA ASP A 474 4.67 -11.83 15.09
C ASP A 474 3.39 -12.68 15.24
N ALA A 475 2.29 -12.11 15.74
CA ALA A 475 1.03 -12.82 15.80
C ALA A 475 0.57 -13.20 14.38
N PRO A 476 0.01 -14.41 14.17
CA PRO A 476 -0.48 -14.83 12.87
C PRO A 476 -1.43 -13.77 12.31
N LYS A 477 -1.17 -13.36 11.07
CA LYS A 477 -2.01 -12.40 10.38
C LYS A 477 -3.38 -13.04 10.17
N GLN A 478 -4.42 -12.25 10.38
CA GLN A 478 -5.81 -12.62 10.14
C GLN A 478 -6.25 -12.28 8.72
N ALA A 479 -5.55 -11.33 8.08
CA ALA A 479 -5.84 -10.85 6.74
C ALA A 479 -4.59 -10.30 6.03
N LEU A 480 -4.65 -10.16 4.71
CA LEU A 480 -3.70 -9.39 3.92
C LEU A 480 -4.28 -8.03 3.58
N THR A 481 -3.46 -7.00 3.39
CA THR A 481 -3.94 -5.70 2.92
C THR A 481 -3.51 -5.51 1.47
N ASN A 482 -4.47 -5.48 0.53
CA ASN A 482 -4.20 -5.22 -0.88
C ASN A 482 -3.47 -3.87 -1.02
N LEU A 483 -2.57 -3.78 -2.01
CA LEU A 483 -1.76 -2.58 -2.30
C LEU A 483 -0.77 -2.15 -1.24
N THR A 484 -0.41 -3.10 -0.39
CA THR A 484 0.74 -2.97 0.50
C THR A 484 1.74 -4.06 0.17
N ALA A 485 3.01 -3.84 0.55
CA ALA A 485 4.03 -4.88 0.44
C ALA A 485 3.66 -6.05 1.37
N TRP A 486 3.20 -7.16 0.78
CA TRP A 486 2.93 -8.37 1.54
C TRP A 486 4.23 -8.99 2.03
N ARG A 487 4.20 -9.51 3.24
CA ARG A 487 5.37 -10.09 3.91
C ARG A 487 5.13 -11.53 4.30
N ASP A 488 6.15 -12.35 4.13
CA ASP A 488 6.19 -13.72 4.63
C ASP A 488 6.25 -13.76 6.16
N THR A 489 6.22 -14.96 6.72
CA THR A 489 6.26 -15.22 8.18
C THR A 489 7.58 -14.79 8.83
N ASP A 490 8.66 -14.66 8.07
CA ASP A 490 9.96 -14.13 8.53
C ASP A 490 10.05 -12.60 8.42
N GLY A 491 9.01 -11.95 7.87
CA GLY A 491 8.91 -10.50 7.71
C GLY A 491 9.54 -9.94 6.43
N ASN A 492 10.03 -10.79 5.53
CA ASN A 492 10.57 -10.39 4.24
C ASN A 492 9.43 -10.08 3.27
N VAL A 493 9.66 -9.16 2.33
CA VAL A 493 8.66 -8.88 1.28
C VAL A 493 8.53 -10.12 0.39
N ILE A 494 7.30 -10.55 0.13
CA ILE A 494 7.01 -11.66 -0.77
C ILE A 494 7.37 -11.25 -2.19
N GLN A 495 8.15 -12.06 -2.89
CA GLN A 495 8.60 -11.85 -4.27
C GLN A 495 8.14 -13.02 -5.14
N ALA A 496 6.89 -12.96 -5.63
CA ALA A 496 6.23 -14.02 -6.40
C ALA A 496 5.28 -13.42 -7.47
N HIS A 497 5.81 -12.53 -8.30
CA HIS A 497 5.04 -11.74 -9.28
C HIS A 497 4.60 -12.54 -10.51
N GLY A 498 3.50 -12.15 -11.14
CA GLY A 498 2.98 -12.79 -12.36
C GLY A 498 2.63 -14.27 -12.17
N GLY A 499 2.54 -14.70 -10.92
CA GLY A 499 2.53 -16.11 -10.55
C GLY A 499 1.16 -16.78 -10.55
N SER A 500 1.15 -18.02 -10.07
CA SER A 500 -0.09 -18.76 -9.77
C SER A 500 -0.03 -19.53 -8.47
N VAL A 501 -1.21 -19.95 -7.98
CA VAL A 501 -1.36 -20.71 -6.74
C VAL A 501 -1.92 -22.10 -7.05
N LEU A 502 -1.25 -23.13 -6.56
CA LEU A 502 -1.71 -24.52 -6.57
C LEU A 502 -2.09 -24.96 -5.16
N LYS A 503 -3.30 -25.47 -4.97
CA LYS A 503 -3.66 -26.21 -3.75
C LYS A 503 -3.30 -27.69 -3.93
N ASP A 504 -2.47 -28.23 -3.05
CA ASP A 504 -2.16 -29.66 -3.00
C ASP A 504 -2.28 -30.18 -1.56
N GLY A 505 -3.27 -31.06 -1.35
CA GLY A 505 -3.72 -31.42 -0.01
C GLY A 505 -4.32 -30.24 0.73
N ASP A 506 -3.81 -29.97 1.93
CA ASP A 506 -4.22 -28.88 2.82
C ASP A 506 -3.31 -27.64 2.70
N THR A 507 -2.39 -27.61 1.72
CA THR A 507 -1.43 -26.53 1.53
C THR A 507 -1.63 -25.84 0.19
N PHE A 508 -1.56 -24.52 0.19
CA PHE A 508 -1.44 -23.68 -0.99
C PHE A 508 0.02 -23.40 -1.28
N TYR A 509 0.43 -23.51 -2.54
CA TYR A 509 1.78 -23.21 -3.03
C TYR A 509 1.68 -22.11 -4.07
N TRP A 510 2.30 -20.97 -3.79
CA TRP A 510 2.34 -19.83 -4.69
C TRP A 510 3.69 -19.78 -5.37
N VAL A 511 3.71 -19.95 -6.68
CA VAL A 511 4.90 -19.78 -7.52
C VAL A 511 4.84 -18.42 -8.19
N GLY A 512 5.97 -17.74 -8.33
CA GLY A 512 6.03 -16.48 -9.05
C GLY A 512 7.45 -16.06 -9.40
N GLN A 513 7.57 -15.06 -10.27
CA GLN A 513 8.85 -14.44 -10.59
C GLN A 513 9.40 -13.76 -9.33
N GLY A 514 10.62 -14.12 -8.92
CA GLY A 514 11.37 -13.34 -7.94
C GLY A 514 11.79 -12.00 -8.56
N ALA A 515 11.77 -10.92 -7.78
CA ALA A 515 12.18 -9.64 -8.34
C ALA A 515 13.63 -9.71 -8.85
N PRO A 516 13.87 -9.34 -10.11
CA PRO A 516 15.21 -9.31 -10.68
C PRO A 516 16.07 -8.27 -9.96
N ASP A 517 17.37 -8.58 -9.78
CA ASP A 517 18.33 -7.59 -9.30
C ASP A 517 18.39 -6.45 -10.32
N ASN A 518 18.02 -5.23 -9.89
CA ASN A 518 18.17 -4.03 -10.70
C ASN A 518 19.65 -3.84 -11.05
N VAL A 519 20.02 -4.08 -12.30
CA VAL A 519 21.29 -3.56 -12.83
C VAL A 519 21.22 -2.03 -12.69
N PRO A 520 22.17 -1.38 -11.99
CA PRO A 520 22.08 0.04 -11.69
C PRO A 520 21.82 0.89 -12.94
N THR A 521 20.76 1.69 -12.91
CA THR A 521 20.27 2.56 -13.99
C THR A 521 21.19 3.74 -14.33
N GLY A 522 22.45 3.73 -13.87
CA GLY A 522 23.42 4.81 -14.02
C GLY A 522 24.51 4.61 -15.07
N TYR A 523 24.58 3.46 -15.77
CA TYR A 523 25.65 3.24 -16.75
C TYR A 523 25.29 3.85 -18.13
N GLU A 524 25.67 5.13 -18.33
CA GLU A 524 25.61 5.83 -19.62
C GLU A 524 26.82 5.49 -20.54
N GLY A 525 27.27 4.23 -20.53
CA GLY A 525 28.26 3.76 -21.50
C GLY A 525 27.71 3.82 -22.93
N SER A 526 28.59 4.13 -23.88
CA SER A 526 28.30 4.37 -25.30
C SER A 526 27.55 3.21 -25.97
N GLY A 527 26.22 3.26 -25.91
CA GLY A 527 25.33 2.27 -26.53
C GLY A 527 23.95 2.14 -25.90
N GLY A 528 23.71 2.66 -24.68
CA GLY A 528 22.37 2.67 -24.06
C GLY A 528 21.77 1.29 -23.78
N VAL A 529 22.59 0.23 -23.75
CA VAL A 529 22.11 -1.16 -23.78
C VAL A 529 21.55 -1.64 -22.44
N PHE A 530 21.96 -1.08 -21.30
CA PHE A 530 21.49 -1.51 -19.97
C PHE A 530 20.34 -0.67 -19.38
N LYS A 531 19.81 0.30 -20.12
CA LYS A 531 18.64 1.04 -19.64
C LYS A 531 17.42 0.11 -19.68
N ASN A 532 16.94 -0.31 -18.51
CA ASN A 532 15.72 -1.09 -18.29
C ASN A 532 15.77 -2.57 -18.75
N GLN A 533 16.91 -3.26 -18.63
CA GLN A 533 16.99 -4.71 -18.89
C GLN A 533 16.68 -5.53 -17.64
N TRP A 534 15.43 -5.99 -17.53
CA TRP A 534 14.95 -6.95 -16.54
C TRP A 534 15.42 -8.36 -16.92
N LEU A 535 16.39 -8.91 -16.20
CA LEU A 535 16.88 -10.27 -16.41
C LEU A 535 16.31 -11.20 -15.35
N TYR A 536 15.92 -12.40 -15.76
CA TYR A 536 15.49 -13.44 -14.83
C TYR A 536 16.57 -13.76 -13.79
N THR A 537 16.19 -13.77 -12.51
CA THR A 537 17.04 -14.21 -11.39
C THR A 537 16.52 -15.52 -10.79
N THR A 538 15.29 -15.53 -10.27
CA THR A 538 14.69 -16.70 -9.63
C THR A 538 13.21 -16.89 -9.96
N ILE A 539 12.74 -18.13 -9.85
CA ILE A 539 11.32 -18.43 -9.61
C ILE A 539 11.21 -18.84 -8.15
N ASN A 540 10.45 -18.08 -7.38
CA ASN A 540 10.25 -18.31 -5.96
C ASN A 540 8.97 -19.10 -5.72
N MET A 541 8.96 -19.87 -4.64
CA MET A 541 7.78 -20.54 -4.14
C MET A 541 7.55 -20.22 -2.66
N TYR A 542 6.31 -19.90 -2.33
CA TYR A 542 5.80 -19.75 -0.99
C TYR A 542 4.74 -20.80 -0.70
N LYS A 543 4.53 -21.13 0.57
CA LYS A 543 3.46 -22.05 1.00
C LYS A 543 2.64 -21.47 2.14
N SER A 544 1.35 -21.78 2.15
CA SER A 544 0.42 -21.31 3.18
C SER A 544 -0.66 -22.35 3.44
N LYS A 545 -1.23 -22.34 4.65
CA LYS A 545 -2.43 -23.11 5.02
C LYS A 545 -3.72 -22.31 4.89
N ASP A 546 -3.62 -20.99 4.87
CA ASP A 546 -4.74 -20.08 5.02
C ASP A 546 -4.79 -18.96 3.98
N LEU A 547 -3.84 -18.92 3.03
CA LEU A 547 -3.65 -17.85 2.03
C LEU A 547 -3.27 -16.47 2.61
N VAL A 548 -3.04 -16.36 3.93
CA VAL A 548 -2.56 -15.12 4.59
C VAL A 548 -1.10 -15.26 4.99
N ASN A 549 -0.80 -16.32 5.73
CA ASN A 549 0.48 -16.55 6.37
C ASN A 549 1.29 -17.42 5.42
N TRP A 550 2.19 -16.78 4.68
CA TRP A 550 3.02 -17.41 3.66
C TRP A 550 4.43 -17.64 4.21
N ASP A 551 4.87 -18.88 4.22
CA ASP A 551 6.27 -19.25 4.46
C ASP A 551 7.02 -19.26 3.14
N PHE A 552 8.22 -18.70 3.09
CA PHE A 552 9.11 -18.93 1.97
C PHE A 552 9.49 -20.42 1.92
N ALA A 553 9.21 -21.08 0.80
CA ALA A 553 9.47 -22.50 0.65
C ALA A 553 10.84 -22.74 0.01
N ASN A 554 11.07 -22.17 -1.19
CA ASN A 554 12.31 -22.36 -1.94
C ASN A 554 12.41 -21.38 -3.14
N GLU A 555 13.64 -21.13 -3.59
CA GLU A 555 13.91 -20.68 -4.96
C GLU A 555 13.86 -21.92 -5.87
N VAL A 556 12.69 -22.24 -6.41
CA VAL A 556 12.46 -23.50 -7.13
C VAL A 556 13.26 -23.57 -8.43
N LEU A 557 13.63 -22.42 -9.00
CA LEU A 557 14.60 -22.25 -10.07
C LEU A 557 15.42 -20.97 -9.82
N SER A 558 16.70 -20.98 -10.17
CA SER A 558 17.60 -19.84 -10.13
C SER A 558 18.49 -19.79 -11.37
N ILE A 559 18.86 -18.58 -11.81
CA ILE A 559 19.90 -18.38 -12.84
C ILE A 559 21.26 -18.94 -12.40
N ASP A 560 21.45 -19.15 -11.09
CA ASP A 560 22.65 -19.75 -10.50
C ASP A 560 22.62 -21.28 -10.45
N ASP A 561 21.51 -21.92 -10.86
CA ASP A 561 21.43 -23.38 -10.91
C ASP A 561 22.34 -23.93 -12.03
N ASP A 562 22.98 -25.09 -11.79
CA ASP A 562 23.96 -25.71 -12.73
C ASP A 562 23.37 -25.97 -14.14
N ASN A 563 22.05 -26.12 -14.24
CA ASN A 563 21.31 -26.40 -15.46
C ASN A 563 20.80 -25.12 -16.17
N ALA A 564 21.03 -23.91 -15.63
CA ALA A 564 20.51 -22.65 -16.17
C ALA A 564 20.86 -22.43 -17.65
N ALA A 565 22.04 -22.88 -18.06
CA ALA A 565 22.53 -22.77 -19.43
C ALA A 565 21.71 -23.56 -20.46
N THR A 566 20.86 -24.49 -20.02
CA THR A 566 20.01 -25.31 -20.89
C THR A 566 18.71 -24.62 -21.30
N TYR A 567 18.34 -23.53 -20.63
CA TYR A 567 17.11 -22.78 -20.89
C TYR A 567 17.30 -21.27 -20.97
N CYS A 568 18.41 -20.71 -20.49
CA CYS A 568 18.78 -19.31 -20.71
C CYS A 568 19.95 -19.23 -21.70
N ASP A 569 19.70 -19.52 -22.98
CA ASP A 569 20.71 -19.56 -24.06
C ASP A 569 20.75 -18.28 -24.94
N GLY A 570 20.16 -17.18 -24.45
CA GLY A 570 20.03 -15.92 -25.19
C GLY A 570 21.36 -15.38 -25.72
N ASN A 571 21.40 -14.99 -27.00
CA ASN A 571 22.63 -14.58 -27.67
C ASN A 571 23.21 -13.27 -27.09
N ALA A 572 24.18 -13.39 -26.19
CA ALA A 572 24.92 -12.27 -25.62
C ALA A 572 26.07 -11.75 -26.52
N GLU A 573 26.21 -12.20 -27.77
CA GLU A 573 27.18 -11.62 -28.72
C GLU A 573 26.99 -10.12 -28.91
N GLY A 574 25.78 -9.59 -28.70
CA GLY A 574 25.51 -8.14 -28.68
C GLY A 574 25.81 -7.42 -27.35
N LEU A 575 25.87 -8.16 -26.23
CA LEU A 575 26.18 -7.64 -24.88
C LEU A 575 27.69 -7.63 -24.62
N THR A 576 28.39 -8.67 -25.07
CA THR A 576 29.82 -8.87 -24.83
C THR A 576 30.72 -8.03 -25.71
N SER A 577 30.27 -7.62 -26.91
CA SER A 577 31.11 -6.82 -27.82
C SER A 577 30.94 -5.30 -27.66
N LYS A 578 29.98 -4.82 -26.85
CA LYS A 578 29.68 -3.37 -26.75
C LYS A 578 29.49 -2.81 -25.34
N VAL A 579 29.30 -3.62 -24.29
CA VAL A 579 28.71 -3.07 -23.05
C VAL A 579 29.38 -3.51 -21.74
N LEU A 580 30.05 -4.66 -21.70
CA LEU A 580 30.80 -5.09 -20.51
C LEU A 580 32.29 -4.86 -20.76
N ASP A 581 32.76 -3.64 -20.50
CA ASP A 581 34.19 -3.42 -20.29
C ASP A 581 34.56 -4.04 -18.93
N TYR A 582 34.93 -5.32 -18.93
CA TYR A 582 35.41 -6.04 -17.74
C TYR A 582 36.68 -5.42 -17.12
N THR A 583 37.27 -4.41 -17.76
CA THR A 583 38.39 -3.63 -17.25
C THR A 583 37.96 -2.30 -16.63
N SER A 584 36.67 -1.99 -16.61
CA SER A 584 36.10 -0.78 -16.00
C SER A 584 36.50 -0.68 -14.53
N THR A 585 37.13 0.44 -14.16
CA THR A 585 37.52 0.74 -12.77
C THR A 585 36.40 1.43 -11.98
N ASP A 586 35.19 1.52 -12.52
CA ASP A 586 34.04 2.12 -11.85
C ASP A 586 33.70 1.37 -10.55
N PRO A 587 33.68 2.04 -9.38
CA PRO A 587 33.39 1.40 -8.10
C PRO A 587 32.03 0.72 -8.01
N ALA A 588 31.00 1.24 -8.67
CA ALA A 588 29.65 0.65 -8.71
C ALA A 588 29.64 -0.63 -9.55
N PHE A 589 30.34 -0.61 -10.68
CA PHE A 589 30.52 -1.81 -11.51
C PHE A 589 31.34 -2.87 -10.77
N GLN A 590 32.45 -2.49 -10.13
CA GLN A 590 33.29 -3.39 -9.35
C GLN A 590 32.56 -3.98 -8.14
N LYS A 591 31.61 -3.23 -7.55
CA LYS A 591 30.73 -3.73 -6.48
C LYS A 591 29.73 -4.77 -7.01
N LEU A 592 29.04 -4.48 -8.12
CA LEU A 592 28.12 -5.42 -8.77
C LEU A 592 28.82 -6.73 -9.17
N VAL A 593 30.01 -6.61 -9.78
CA VAL A 593 30.91 -7.71 -10.16
C VAL A 593 31.34 -8.55 -8.96
N LYS A 594 31.55 -7.93 -7.80
CA LYS A 594 31.93 -8.60 -6.55
C LYS A 594 30.74 -9.28 -5.87
N GLU A 595 29.55 -8.69 -5.95
CA GLU A 595 28.30 -9.21 -5.37
C GLU A 595 27.71 -10.34 -6.23
N HIS A 596 27.90 -10.27 -7.55
CA HIS A 596 27.36 -11.24 -8.51
C HIS A 596 28.44 -11.69 -9.52
N PRO A 597 29.48 -12.43 -9.07
CA PRO A 597 30.60 -12.86 -9.91
C PRO A 597 30.19 -13.78 -11.07
N GLN A 598 28.99 -14.36 -11.06
CA GLN A 598 28.42 -15.17 -12.14
C GLN A 598 28.13 -14.38 -13.43
N TYR A 599 27.76 -13.09 -13.32
CA TYR A 599 27.57 -12.22 -14.49
C TYR A 599 28.87 -12.04 -15.30
N LEU A 600 30.03 -12.34 -14.70
CA LEU A 600 31.35 -12.32 -15.34
C LEU A 600 31.73 -13.66 -15.97
N GLN A 601 31.19 -14.76 -15.44
CA GLN A 601 31.62 -16.11 -15.85
C GLN A 601 30.89 -16.60 -17.09
N ASN A 602 29.70 -16.08 -17.37
CA ASN A 602 28.92 -16.54 -18.51
C ASN A 602 28.63 -15.43 -19.52
N LYS A 603 29.53 -15.32 -20.49
CA LYS A 603 29.45 -14.45 -21.68
C LYS A 603 28.24 -14.72 -22.59
N THR A 604 27.32 -15.59 -22.18
CA THR A 604 26.27 -16.24 -22.99
C THR A 604 24.96 -16.50 -22.25
N LEU A 605 24.84 -16.22 -20.93
CA LEU A 605 23.57 -16.43 -20.22
C LEU A 605 22.82 -15.13 -19.98
N GLY A 606 21.56 -15.14 -20.37
CA GLY A 606 20.58 -14.14 -20.01
C GLY A 606 19.27 -14.41 -20.74
N CYS A 607 18.20 -14.61 -19.99
CA CYS A 607 16.85 -14.74 -20.52
C CYS A 607 15.86 -14.01 -19.61
N LYS A 608 14.63 -13.84 -20.08
CA LYS A 608 13.51 -13.37 -19.27
C LYS A 608 12.52 -14.51 -19.13
N ILE A 609 12.11 -14.76 -17.90
CA ILE A 609 11.09 -15.74 -17.57
C ILE A 609 10.00 -15.00 -16.82
N GLU A 610 8.86 -14.87 -17.46
CA GLU A 610 7.71 -14.11 -16.97
C GLU A 610 6.52 -15.03 -16.78
N ARG A 611 5.64 -14.64 -15.87
CA ARG A 611 4.40 -15.33 -15.53
C ARG A 611 4.51 -16.86 -15.32
N PRO A 612 5.36 -17.34 -14.40
CA PRO A 612 5.46 -18.78 -14.15
C PRO A 612 4.18 -19.31 -13.50
N HIS A 613 3.60 -20.36 -14.09
CA HIS A 613 2.36 -20.98 -13.64
C HIS A 613 2.55 -22.48 -13.38
N ILE A 614 2.14 -22.93 -12.19
CA ILE A 614 2.28 -24.31 -11.75
C ILE A 614 1.03 -25.16 -12.04
N LEU A 615 1.25 -26.41 -12.47
CA LEU A 615 0.24 -27.46 -12.64
C LEU A 615 0.72 -28.76 -11.99
N LYS A 616 -0.20 -29.57 -11.47
CA LYS A 616 0.06 -30.97 -11.09
C LYS A 616 -0.50 -31.88 -12.16
N ASN A 617 0.34 -32.74 -12.74
CA ASN A 617 -0.14 -33.74 -13.69
C ASN A 617 -0.73 -34.94 -12.94
N PRO A 618 -2.03 -35.26 -13.12
CA PRO A 618 -2.67 -36.32 -12.36
C PRO A 618 -2.22 -37.73 -12.77
N LYS A 619 -1.65 -37.90 -13.98
CA LYS A 619 -1.20 -39.20 -14.48
C LYS A 619 0.20 -39.57 -14.00
N THR A 620 1.10 -38.59 -13.94
CA THR A 620 2.50 -38.80 -13.54
C THR A 620 2.76 -38.44 -12.08
N GLY A 621 1.87 -37.67 -11.46
CA GLY A 621 2.06 -37.11 -10.12
C GLY A 621 3.12 -35.99 -10.05
N LYS A 622 3.73 -35.62 -11.18
CA LYS A 622 4.74 -34.56 -11.25
C LYS A 622 4.12 -33.18 -11.27
N TYR A 623 4.88 -32.20 -10.82
CA TYR A 623 4.56 -30.79 -10.87
C TYR A 623 5.30 -30.15 -12.03
N LEU A 624 4.62 -29.26 -12.76
CA LEU A 624 5.19 -28.58 -13.89
C LEU A 624 4.97 -27.07 -13.75
N ILE A 625 5.99 -26.28 -14.06
CA ILE A 625 5.90 -24.83 -14.18
C ILE A 625 6.04 -24.48 -15.66
N TRP A 626 5.05 -23.79 -16.22
CA TRP A 626 5.08 -23.21 -17.56
C TRP A 626 5.24 -21.70 -17.45
N ALA A 627 6.09 -21.10 -18.29
CA ALA A 627 6.37 -19.68 -18.25
C ALA A 627 6.61 -19.10 -19.64
N HIS A 628 6.45 -17.78 -19.76
CA HIS A 628 6.81 -17.02 -20.95
C HIS A 628 8.33 -16.85 -20.96
N TRP A 629 8.93 -17.09 -22.11
CA TRP A 629 10.37 -16.96 -22.32
C TRP A 629 10.72 -15.92 -23.39
N GLU A 630 11.73 -15.10 -23.08
CA GLU A 630 12.42 -14.23 -24.03
C GLU A 630 13.94 -14.35 -23.89
N GLY A 631 14.64 -14.05 -24.98
CA GLY A 631 16.09 -13.82 -24.93
C GLY A 631 16.45 -12.55 -24.16
N THR A 632 17.75 -12.27 -24.08
CA THR A 632 18.29 -11.17 -23.25
C THR A 632 17.83 -9.78 -23.69
N VAL A 633 17.55 -9.57 -24.97
CA VAL A 633 17.19 -8.26 -25.54
C VAL A 633 15.84 -8.31 -26.25
N GLY A 634 14.95 -7.38 -25.88
CA GLY A 634 13.63 -7.24 -26.50
C GLY A 634 12.62 -8.31 -26.06
N TYR A 635 11.54 -8.43 -26.85
CA TYR A 635 10.42 -9.36 -26.67
C TYR A 635 10.03 -10.04 -28.01
N THR A 636 11.01 -10.21 -28.90
CA THR A 636 10.79 -10.73 -30.26
C THR A 636 10.78 -12.26 -30.31
N SER A 637 11.27 -12.95 -29.28
CA SER A 637 11.34 -14.41 -29.29
C SER A 637 9.95 -15.00 -29.06
N SER A 638 9.25 -14.49 -28.04
CA SER A 638 7.86 -14.83 -27.72
C SER A 638 7.62 -16.33 -27.65
N GLN A 639 8.33 -16.99 -26.74
CA GLN A 639 8.37 -18.44 -26.60
C GLN A 639 7.76 -18.90 -25.28
N LEU A 640 7.53 -20.21 -25.16
CA LEU A 640 7.23 -20.86 -23.89
C LEU A 640 8.46 -21.64 -23.41
N VAL A 641 8.57 -21.81 -22.09
CA VAL A 641 9.51 -22.72 -21.43
C VAL A 641 8.76 -23.52 -20.35
N ALA A 642 9.20 -24.75 -20.08
CA ALA A 642 8.61 -25.60 -19.06
C ALA A 642 9.65 -26.26 -18.17
N PHE A 643 9.30 -26.45 -16.90
CA PHE A 643 10.13 -27.11 -15.90
C PHE A 643 9.29 -28.13 -15.14
N GLN A 644 9.92 -29.19 -14.59
CA GLN A 644 9.22 -30.22 -13.83
C GLN A 644 9.95 -30.59 -12.54
N SER A 645 9.18 -31.04 -11.53
CA SER A 645 9.73 -31.64 -10.32
C SER A 645 8.86 -32.81 -9.82
N SER A 646 9.46 -33.69 -9.02
CA SER A 646 8.75 -34.78 -8.33
C SER A 646 8.08 -34.33 -7.03
N THR A 647 8.47 -33.16 -6.50
CA THR A 647 7.90 -32.55 -5.29
C THR A 647 7.47 -31.14 -5.62
N VAL A 648 6.40 -30.66 -4.98
CA VAL A 648 5.83 -29.34 -5.27
C VAL A 648 6.82 -28.20 -4.99
N ASP A 649 7.56 -28.27 -3.88
CA ASP A 649 8.51 -27.25 -3.39
C ASP A 649 10.00 -27.63 -3.58
N GLY A 650 10.26 -28.65 -4.41
CA GLY A 650 11.63 -29.05 -4.77
C GLY A 650 12.27 -28.12 -5.80
N LYS A 651 13.53 -28.39 -6.14
CA LYS A 651 14.14 -27.80 -7.34
C LYS A 651 13.47 -28.37 -8.60
N TYR A 652 13.27 -27.52 -9.59
CA TYR A 652 12.67 -27.90 -10.87
C TYR A 652 13.75 -28.05 -11.94
N GLU A 653 13.53 -28.98 -12.85
CA GLU A 653 14.43 -29.29 -13.96
C GLU A 653 13.75 -28.90 -15.28
N PRO A 654 14.49 -28.34 -16.25
CA PRO A 654 13.97 -27.98 -17.57
C PRO A 654 13.40 -29.21 -18.29
N VAL A 655 12.30 -29.00 -19.01
CA VAL A 655 11.63 -30.05 -19.78
C VAL A 655 12.03 -29.93 -21.24
N GLU A 656 12.60 -31.00 -21.79
CA GLU A 656 12.77 -31.17 -23.23
C GLU A 656 11.43 -31.58 -23.86
N TRP A 657 10.95 -30.80 -24.83
CA TRP A 657 9.66 -31.00 -25.50
C TRP A 657 9.75 -32.12 -26.54
N GLN A 658 8.62 -32.47 -27.16
CA GLN A 658 8.56 -33.58 -28.11
C GLN A 658 9.46 -33.41 -29.36
N ASP A 659 9.93 -32.19 -29.63
CA ASP A 659 10.84 -31.86 -30.73
C ASP A 659 12.28 -31.57 -30.28
N GLY A 660 12.62 -31.86 -29.03
CA GLY A 660 13.97 -31.73 -28.49
C GLY A 660 14.34 -30.32 -28.00
N GLN A 661 13.39 -29.37 -27.99
CA GLN A 661 13.63 -27.99 -27.55
C GLN A 661 13.25 -27.82 -26.08
N THR A 662 14.00 -26.98 -25.35
CA THR A 662 13.68 -26.60 -23.96
C THR A 662 12.74 -25.40 -23.88
N HIS A 663 12.87 -24.49 -24.85
CA HIS A 663 11.98 -23.35 -25.07
C HIS A 663 11.78 -23.13 -26.56
N ALA A 664 10.57 -22.76 -26.96
CA ALA A 664 10.21 -22.56 -28.37
C ALA A 664 8.92 -21.75 -28.54
N GLN A 665 8.70 -21.24 -29.75
CA GLN A 665 7.33 -20.90 -30.16
C GLN A 665 6.51 -22.20 -30.30
N PRO A 666 5.39 -22.36 -29.57
CA PRO A 666 4.57 -23.55 -29.68
C PRO A 666 4.08 -23.77 -31.10
N LYS A 667 4.07 -25.02 -31.54
CA LYS A 667 3.64 -25.41 -32.89
C LYS A 667 2.19 -25.90 -32.86
N VAL A 668 1.33 -25.28 -33.67
CA VAL A 668 -0.11 -25.61 -33.75
C VAL A 668 -0.55 -25.85 -35.20
N MET A 669 -1.70 -26.48 -35.39
CA MET A 669 -2.26 -26.68 -36.72
C MET A 669 -2.93 -25.40 -37.23
N VAL A 670 -2.39 -24.81 -38.30
CA VAL A 670 -2.97 -23.68 -39.03
C VAL A 670 -3.15 -24.11 -40.48
N ASP A 671 -4.39 -24.10 -40.99
CA ASP A 671 -4.73 -24.52 -42.35
C ASP A 671 -4.13 -25.89 -42.75
N GLY A 672 -4.16 -26.85 -41.81
CA GLY A 672 -3.63 -28.20 -42.01
C GLY A 672 -2.10 -28.32 -41.95
N LYS A 673 -1.37 -27.25 -41.57
CA LYS A 673 0.08 -27.26 -41.42
C LYS A 673 0.50 -26.93 -40.00
N LEU A 674 1.48 -27.69 -39.50
CA LEU A 674 2.10 -27.42 -38.21
C LEU A 674 2.94 -26.14 -38.30
N THR A 675 2.52 -25.10 -37.59
CA THR A 675 3.05 -23.73 -37.71
C THR A 675 3.46 -23.21 -36.34
N PRO A 676 4.69 -22.69 -36.16
CA PRO A 676 5.08 -22.00 -34.93
C PRO A 676 4.24 -20.74 -34.72
N THR A 677 3.76 -20.53 -33.50
CA THR A 677 2.97 -19.34 -33.13
C THR A 677 3.55 -18.69 -31.89
N ALA A 678 3.69 -17.36 -31.93
CA ALA A 678 4.24 -16.59 -30.82
C ALA A 678 3.35 -16.66 -29.56
N SER A 679 4.00 -16.64 -28.40
CA SER A 679 3.39 -16.61 -27.07
C SER A 679 4.10 -15.60 -26.18
N ARG A 680 3.37 -14.74 -25.46
CA ARG A 680 3.91 -13.88 -24.40
C ARG A 680 3.19 -14.17 -23.09
N ASP A 681 2.56 -13.15 -22.48
CA ASP A 681 1.70 -13.26 -21.31
C ASP A 681 0.84 -14.52 -21.37
N LEU A 682 0.89 -15.28 -20.28
CA LEU A 682 0.20 -16.56 -20.19
C LEU A 682 -0.35 -16.82 -18.79
N SER A 683 -1.27 -17.76 -18.74
CA SER A 683 -1.52 -18.59 -17.56
C SER A 683 -1.66 -20.05 -17.97
N ALA A 684 -1.26 -20.95 -17.07
CA ALA A 684 -1.50 -22.38 -17.21
C ALA A 684 -2.65 -22.80 -16.30
N TRP A 685 -3.57 -23.62 -16.83
CA TRP A 685 -4.78 -24.05 -16.13
C TRP A 685 -5.11 -25.50 -16.47
N MET A 686 -5.66 -26.26 -15.52
CA MET A 686 -6.15 -27.61 -15.73
C MET A 686 -7.66 -27.64 -15.54
N ASP A 687 -8.36 -28.23 -16.51
CA ASP A 687 -9.80 -28.43 -16.40
C ASP A 687 -10.12 -29.39 -15.27
N PRO A 688 -10.84 -28.95 -14.22
CA PRO A 688 -11.11 -29.78 -13.04
C PRO A 688 -11.97 -31.01 -13.38
N ASP A 689 -12.77 -30.96 -14.45
CA ASP A 689 -13.67 -32.06 -14.80
C ASP A 689 -12.99 -33.12 -15.67
N THR A 690 -12.07 -32.71 -16.55
CA THR A 690 -11.45 -33.61 -17.53
C THR A 690 -10.00 -33.96 -17.21
N GLY A 691 -9.33 -33.18 -16.35
CA GLY A 691 -7.91 -33.30 -16.07
C GLY A 691 -7.01 -32.93 -17.26
N ALA A 692 -7.55 -32.29 -18.30
CA ALA A 692 -6.78 -31.80 -19.43
C ALA A 692 -6.09 -30.47 -19.06
N GLY A 693 -4.80 -30.36 -19.37
CA GLY A 693 -4.01 -29.16 -19.13
C GLY A 693 -4.04 -28.22 -20.33
N TYR A 694 -4.01 -26.92 -20.06
CA TYR A 694 -4.05 -25.86 -21.05
C TYR A 694 -3.10 -24.72 -20.67
N ILE A 695 -2.61 -24.02 -21.68
CA ILE A 695 -1.98 -22.71 -21.54
C ILE A 695 -2.84 -21.75 -22.35
N ILE A 696 -3.33 -20.68 -21.73
CA ILE A 696 -3.89 -19.54 -22.47
C ILE A 696 -2.81 -18.48 -22.56
N SER A 697 -2.56 -17.95 -23.75
CA SER A 697 -1.52 -16.95 -23.96
C SER A 697 -1.99 -15.83 -24.88
N SER A 698 -1.31 -14.69 -24.81
CA SER A 698 -1.58 -13.53 -25.65
C SER A 698 -0.35 -13.02 -26.40
N THR A 699 -0.62 -12.48 -27.59
CA THR A 699 0.23 -11.55 -28.33
C THR A 699 -0.67 -10.43 -28.87
N ASN A 700 -0.75 -10.19 -30.18
CA ASN A 700 -1.85 -9.38 -30.76
C ASN A 700 -3.20 -10.11 -30.70
N LYS A 701 -3.16 -11.44 -30.56
CA LYS A 701 -4.31 -12.36 -30.49
C LYS A 701 -4.18 -13.24 -29.27
N VAL A 702 -5.31 -13.76 -28.78
CA VAL A 702 -5.35 -14.71 -27.65
C VAL A 702 -5.47 -16.13 -28.21
N ARG A 703 -4.65 -17.05 -27.69
CA ARG A 703 -4.57 -18.46 -28.13
C ARG A 703 -4.67 -19.39 -26.94
N LEU A 704 -5.42 -20.49 -27.13
CA LEU A 704 -5.46 -21.62 -26.23
C LEU A 704 -4.56 -22.72 -26.77
N TYR A 705 -3.56 -23.13 -26.01
CA TYR A 705 -2.73 -24.29 -26.27
C TYR A 705 -3.14 -25.43 -25.35
N ARG A 706 -3.58 -26.55 -25.93
CA ARG A 706 -3.81 -27.78 -25.16
C ARG A 706 -2.49 -28.46 -24.88
N LEU A 707 -2.28 -28.93 -23.65
CA LEU A 707 -1.13 -29.75 -23.29
C LEU A 707 -1.36 -31.22 -23.64
N ASN A 708 -0.26 -31.94 -23.94
CA ASN A 708 -0.28 -33.39 -24.08
C ASN A 708 -0.62 -34.08 -22.74
N SER A 709 -0.83 -35.39 -22.72
CA SER A 709 -1.27 -36.08 -21.50
C SER A 709 -0.27 -36.07 -20.32
N THR A 710 1.01 -35.79 -20.57
CA THR A 710 2.07 -35.70 -19.54
C THR A 710 2.37 -34.26 -19.13
N PHE A 711 1.69 -33.28 -19.74
CA PHE A 711 1.89 -31.84 -19.58
C PHE A 711 3.28 -31.33 -20.00
N THR A 712 4.11 -32.16 -20.63
CA THR A 712 5.49 -31.84 -21.01
C THR A 712 5.64 -31.25 -22.42
N GLY A 713 4.52 -30.83 -23.03
CA GLY A 713 4.51 -30.25 -24.37
C GLY A 713 3.10 -30.01 -24.90
N ILE A 714 3.00 -29.37 -26.07
CA ILE A 714 1.73 -28.97 -26.68
C ILE A 714 1.10 -30.12 -27.50
N ASP A 715 -0.22 -30.21 -27.49
CA ASP A 715 -1.05 -30.95 -28.45
C ASP A 715 -1.51 -29.99 -29.57
N PRO A 716 -0.93 -30.10 -30.79
CA PRO A 716 -1.23 -29.17 -31.89
C PRO A 716 -2.68 -29.21 -32.35
N ASN A 717 -3.41 -30.32 -32.15
CA ASN A 717 -4.76 -30.52 -32.67
C ASN A 717 -5.83 -29.98 -31.73
N GLY A 718 -5.54 -29.89 -30.44
CA GLY A 718 -6.43 -29.32 -29.43
C GLY A 718 -6.25 -27.82 -29.21
N SER A 719 -5.38 -27.17 -30.00
CA SER A 719 -4.96 -25.79 -29.82
C SER A 719 -5.56 -24.88 -30.89
N TYR A 720 -5.99 -23.66 -30.52
CA TYR A 720 -6.64 -22.73 -31.46
C TYR A 720 -6.48 -21.25 -31.04
N GLU A 721 -6.64 -20.34 -32.02
CA GLU A 721 -6.78 -18.90 -31.77
C GLU A 721 -8.23 -18.56 -31.47
N LEU A 722 -8.49 -17.74 -30.43
CA LEU A 722 -9.83 -17.31 -30.06
C LEU A 722 -10.32 -16.24 -31.07
N PRO A 723 -11.31 -16.56 -31.93
CA PRO A 723 -11.81 -15.63 -32.93
C PRO A 723 -12.46 -14.42 -32.27
N GLY A 724 -12.16 -13.22 -32.76
CA GLY A 724 -12.79 -11.99 -32.29
C GLY A 724 -12.23 -11.42 -30.98
N ILE A 725 -11.21 -12.05 -30.38
CA ILE A 725 -10.51 -11.53 -29.20
C ILE A 725 -9.11 -11.07 -29.62
N SER A 726 -8.86 -9.76 -29.54
CA SER A 726 -7.58 -9.13 -29.90
C SER A 726 -7.28 -7.93 -29.01
N SER A 727 -6.00 -7.53 -28.97
CA SER A 727 -5.55 -6.40 -28.12
C SER A 727 -5.83 -6.61 -26.63
N ARG A 728 -5.85 -7.88 -26.20
CA ARG A 728 -6.01 -8.32 -24.82
C ARG A 728 -4.73 -9.03 -24.37
N GLU A 729 -4.37 -8.90 -23.11
CA GLU A 729 -3.21 -9.55 -22.48
C GLU A 729 -3.56 -10.13 -21.11
N ALA A 730 -2.55 -10.68 -20.42
CA ALA A 730 -2.68 -11.24 -19.08
C ALA A 730 -3.87 -12.23 -18.91
N PRO A 731 -4.03 -13.23 -19.81
CA PRO A 731 -5.21 -14.07 -19.81
C PRO A 731 -5.20 -15.06 -18.64
N SER A 732 -6.36 -15.22 -17.98
CA SER A 732 -6.58 -16.20 -16.90
C SER A 732 -7.85 -17.00 -17.15
N LEU A 733 -7.74 -18.33 -17.12
CA LEU A 733 -8.87 -19.25 -17.29
C LEU A 733 -9.36 -19.79 -15.95
N PHE A 734 -10.67 -20.00 -15.84
CA PHE A 734 -11.29 -20.76 -14.77
C PHE A 734 -12.63 -21.36 -15.23
N LYS A 735 -13.17 -22.31 -14.47
CA LYS A 735 -14.43 -22.98 -14.80
C LYS A 735 -15.38 -22.98 -13.64
N GLU A 736 -16.61 -22.57 -13.87
CA GLU A 736 -17.61 -22.44 -12.81
C GLU A 736 -19.01 -22.80 -13.31
N ARG A 737 -19.71 -23.68 -12.59
CA ARG A 737 -21.07 -24.16 -12.92
C ARG A 737 -21.26 -24.49 -14.42
N GLY A 738 -20.31 -25.23 -15.00
CA GLY A 738 -20.38 -25.67 -16.41
C GLY A 738 -19.94 -24.64 -17.46
N HIS A 739 -19.56 -23.43 -17.04
CA HIS A 739 -19.04 -22.38 -17.91
C HIS A 739 -17.54 -22.22 -17.74
N TYR A 740 -16.82 -22.09 -18.84
CA TYR A 740 -15.44 -21.62 -18.87
C TYR A 740 -15.44 -20.10 -18.98
N TYR A 741 -14.59 -19.45 -18.20
CA TYR A 741 -14.41 -18.01 -18.20
C TYR A 741 -12.94 -17.70 -18.49
N MET A 742 -12.73 -16.62 -19.24
CA MET A 742 -11.41 -16.06 -19.49
C MET A 742 -11.41 -14.59 -19.12
N ILE A 743 -10.62 -14.20 -18.13
CA ILE A 743 -10.37 -12.80 -17.75
C ILE A 743 -9.09 -12.32 -18.43
N THR A 744 -9.07 -11.08 -18.90
CA THR A 744 -7.92 -10.45 -19.57
C THR A 744 -7.81 -8.98 -19.20
N SER A 745 -6.65 -8.35 -19.37
CA SER A 745 -6.46 -6.90 -19.38
C SER A 745 -6.31 -6.35 -20.81
N ALA A 746 -6.40 -5.03 -20.97
CA ALA A 746 -5.99 -4.36 -22.20
C ALA A 746 -4.48 -4.10 -22.19
N GLN A 747 -3.89 -3.93 -23.37
CA GLN A 747 -2.44 -3.75 -23.55
C GLN A 747 -1.98 -2.32 -23.29
N ASP A 748 -1.48 -2.05 -22.09
CA ASP A 748 -0.89 -0.74 -21.71
C ASP A 748 0.34 -0.88 -20.80
N TYR A 749 1.20 -1.86 -21.13
CA TYR A 749 2.45 -2.14 -20.44
C TYR A 749 2.23 -2.42 -18.93
N TRP A 750 2.76 -1.57 -18.06
CA TRP A 750 2.70 -1.70 -16.61
C TRP A 750 1.48 -1.01 -16.00
N ASP A 751 0.80 -0.15 -16.78
CA ASP A 751 -0.37 0.55 -16.28
C ASP A 751 -1.53 -0.44 -16.20
N PRO A 752 -2.20 -0.56 -15.04
CA PRO A 752 -3.39 -1.38 -14.93
C PRO A 752 -4.51 -0.82 -15.83
N THR A 753 -5.21 -1.71 -16.53
CA THR A 753 -6.22 -1.38 -17.53
C THR A 753 -7.58 -2.06 -17.29
N GLN A 754 -8.58 -1.69 -18.09
CA GLN A 754 -9.92 -2.26 -18.03
C GLN A 754 -9.86 -3.78 -18.22
N THR A 755 -10.23 -4.51 -17.17
CA THR A 755 -10.35 -5.96 -17.19
C THR A 755 -11.68 -6.37 -17.81
N GLU A 756 -11.63 -7.32 -18.73
CA GLU A 756 -12.81 -7.86 -19.41
C GLU A 756 -12.77 -9.38 -19.35
N PHE A 757 -13.95 -10.00 -19.40
CA PHE A 757 -14.08 -11.45 -19.48
C PHE A 757 -14.88 -11.89 -20.70
N ALA A 758 -14.62 -13.11 -21.15
CA ALA A 758 -15.46 -13.86 -22.10
C ALA A 758 -15.80 -15.23 -21.52
N THR A 759 -16.91 -15.83 -21.95
CA THR A 759 -17.36 -17.14 -21.46
C THR A 759 -17.77 -18.09 -22.59
N THR A 760 -17.65 -19.39 -22.35
CA THR A 760 -18.19 -20.45 -23.22
C THR A 760 -18.61 -21.66 -22.40
N THR A 761 -19.53 -22.49 -22.89
CA THR A 761 -19.85 -23.80 -22.29
C THR A 761 -19.04 -24.95 -22.88
N ASN A 762 -18.32 -24.71 -23.99
CA ASN A 762 -17.57 -25.75 -24.68
C ASN A 762 -16.20 -25.22 -25.15
N LEU A 763 -15.17 -25.52 -24.36
CA LEU A 763 -13.79 -25.13 -24.64
C LEU A 763 -13.23 -25.71 -25.96
N ASN A 764 -13.85 -26.76 -26.54
CA ASN A 764 -13.42 -27.31 -27.83
C ASN A 764 -14.05 -26.57 -29.03
N ASN A 765 -14.98 -25.63 -28.80
CA ASN A 765 -15.57 -24.83 -29.85
C ASN A 765 -14.92 -23.44 -29.90
N PRO A 766 -13.99 -23.18 -30.85
CA PRO A 766 -13.33 -21.88 -30.94
C PRO A 766 -14.32 -20.72 -31.16
N ASN A 767 -15.44 -20.97 -31.83
CA ASN A 767 -16.47 -19.95 -32.09
C ASN A 767 -17.52 -19.85 -30.97
N GLY A 768 -17.37 -20.63 -29.89
CA GLY A 768 -18.33 -20.69 -28.79
C GLY A 768 -18.13 -19.64 -27.71
N TRP A 769 -17.11 -18.79 -27.83
CA TRP A 769 -16.83 -17.72 -26.87
C TRP A 769 -17.78 -16.54 -27.05
N SER A 770 -18.25 -16.00 -25.93
CA SER A 770 -19.02 -14.76 -25.90
C SER A 770 -18.17 -13.57 -26.36
N LYS A 771 -18.83 -12.44 -26.60
CA LYS A 771 -18.13 -11.15 -26.67
C LYS A 771 -17.49 -10.82 -25.32
N LEU A 772 -16.45 -9.99 -25.35
CA LEU A 772 -15.85 -9.42 -24.16
C LEU A 772 -16.88 -8.56 -23.42
N THR A 773 -16.92 -8.73 -22.10
CA THR A 773 -17.77 -7.98 -21.17
C THR A 773 -16.88 -7.39 -20.10
N GLU A 774 -17.09 -6.13 -19.74
CA GLU A 774 -16.35 -5.50 -18.64
C GLU A 774 -16.59 -6.25 -17.32
N LEU A 775 -15.51 -6.57 -16.61
CA LEU A 775 -15.60 -7.18 -15.27
C LEU A 775 -16.08 -6.16 -14.22
N GLN A 776 -15.78 -4.88 -14.45
CA GLN A 776 -16.23 -3.75 -13.66
C GLN A 776 -16.16 -2.51 -14.53
N SER A 777 -17.11 -1.58 -14.40
CA SER A 777 -17.03 -0.32 -15.13
C SER A 777 -15.92 0.57 -14.59
N ARG A 778 -15.45 1.50 -15.42
CA ARG A 778 -14.50 2.55 -15.02
C ARG A 778 -14.96 3.37 -13.79
N SER A 779 -16.26 3.63 -13.66
CA SER A 779 -16.81 4.40 -12.54
C SER A 779 -16.85 3.58 -11.26
N GLU A 780 -17.23 2.31 -11.36
CA GLU A 780 -17.20 1.37 -10.23
C GLU A 780 -15.76 1.16 -9.74
N ALA A 781 -14.80 0.98 -10.64
CA ALA A 781 -13.38 0.86 -10.28
C ALA A 781 -12.89 2.09 -9.50
N ARG A 782 -13.14 3.31 -9.97
CA ARG A 782 -12.76 4.53 -9.23
C ARG A 782 -13.40 4.61 -7.84
N THR A 783 -14.68 4.27 -7.75
CA THR A 783 -15.47 4.37 -6.50
C THR A 783 -15.07 3.32 -5.49
N ASN A 784 -15.01 2.06 -5.91
CA ASN A 784 -14.68 0.91 -5.05
C ASN A 784 -13.31 1.04 -4.40
N TRP A 785 -12.44 1.87 -4.98
CA TRP A 785 -11.03 1.95 -4.64
C TRP A 785 -10.67 3.24 -3.91
N GLY A 786 -11.69 4.02 -3.52
CA GLY A 786 -11.51 5.26 -2.77
C GLY A 786 -10.82 6.37 -3.55
N ASN A 787 -10.79 6.27 -4.89
CA ASN A 787 -9.96 7.14 -5.70
C ASN A 787 -10.75 8.34 -6.25
N GLN A 788 -10.74 9.46 -5.52
CA GLN A 788 -11.41 10.70 -5.91
C GLN A 788 -10.55 11.63 -6.80
N ASP A 789 -9.26 11.36 -6.96
CA ASP A 789 -8.38 12.15 -7.82
C ASP A 789 -8.54 11.72 -9.31
N PRO A 790 -8.84 12.63 -10.24
CA PRO A 790 -8.86 12.30 -11.66
C PRO A 790 -7.48 11.91 -12.24
N ASN A 791 -6.36 12.32 -11.61
CA ASN A 791 -4.98 12.12 -12.08
C ASN A 791 -4.34 10.77 -11.68
N THR A 792 -4.98 10.03 -10.81
CA THR A 792 -4.56 8.71 -10.32
C THR A 792 -5.17 7.58 -11.16
N ARG A 793 -4.62 6.37 -11.04
CA ARG A 793 -4.97 5.22 -11.88
C ARG A 793 -6.43 4.80 -11.71
N THR A 794 -7.06 4.43 -12.82
CA THR A 794 -8.45 3.93 -12.84
C THR A 794 -8.53 2.45 -12.47
N TYR A 795 -7.54 1.65 -12.90
CA TYR A 795 -7.38 0.24 -12.56
C TYR A 795 -6.18 0.07 -11.58
N ILE A 796 -6.11 -1.00 -10.79
CA ILE A 796 -5.19 -1.12 -9.65
C ILE A 796 -4.14 -2.19 -9.93
N GLY A 797 -4.49 -3.24 -10.66
CA GLY A 797 -3.57 -4.31 -11.01
C GLY A 797 -3.92 -4.97 -12.33
N GLN A 798 -2.99 -5.78 -12.83
CA GLN A 798 -3.13 -6.59 -14.02
C GLN A 798 -3.39 -8.05 -13.60
N PRO A 799 -4.41 -8.73 -14.12
CA PRO A 799 -4.69 -10.12 -13.79
C PRO A 799 -3.45 -11.01 -13.96
N THR A 800 -3.29 -12.00 -13.10
CA THR A 800 -2.28 -13.04 -13.31
C THR A 800 -2.87 -14.44 -13.24
N TYR A 801 -3.77 -14.68 -12.29
CA TYR A 801 -4.34 -16.01 -12.10
C TYR A 801 -5.71 -15.94 -11.44
N VAL A 802 -6.53 -16.97 -11.66
CA VAL A 802 -7.78 -17.19 -10.91
C VAL A 802 -7.65 -18.49 -10.12
N LEU A 803 -7.58 -18.35 -8.79
CA LEU A 803 -7.50 -19.48 -7.86
C LEU A 803 -8.91 -19.98 -7.54
N GLN A 804 -9.15 -21.26 -7.84
CA GLN A 804 -10.36 -21.96 -7.44
C GLN A 804 -10.02 -23.00 -6.35
N TYR A 805 -10.73 -22.96 -5.22
CA TYR A 805 -10.52 -23.91 -4.13
C TYR A 805 -11.78 -24.13 -3.31
N THR A 806 -11.76 -25.15 -2.46
CA THR A 806 -12.78 -25.33 -1.41
C THR A 806 -12.31 -24.67 -0.11
N ASP A 807 -13.14 -23.79 0.43
CA ASP A 807 -12.90 -23.04 1.66
C ASP A 807 -13.00 -23.92 2.94
N GLY A 808 -12.79 -23.31 4.10
CA GLY A 808 -12.84 -23.99 5.40
C GLY A 808 -14.22 -24.56 5.78
N ASN A 809 -15.28 -24.17 5.07
CA ASN A 809 -16.66 -24.64 5.25
C ASN A 809 -17.08 -25.69 4.22
N GLY A 810 -16.20 -26.08 3.31
CA GLY A 810 -16.55 -27.00 2.24
C GLY A 810 -17.23 -26.32 1.03
N LYS A 811 -17.23 -24.98 0.93
CA LYS A 811 -17.80 -24.25 -0.20
C LYS A 811 -16.76 -23.96 -1.28
N PRO A 812 -17.13 -23.98 -2.57
CA PRO A 812 -16.29 -23.45 -3.64
C PRO A 812 -16.02 -21.96 -3.43
N ALA A 813 -14.79 -21.53 -3.69
CA ALA A 813 -14.36 -20.14 -3.67
C ALA A 813 -13.54 -19.84 -4.92
N VAL A 814 -13.73 -18.65 -5.50
CA VAL A 814 -13.01 -18.17 -6.68
C VAL A 814 -12.34 -16.83 -6.37
N MET A 815 -11.02 -16.78 -6.47
CA MET A 815 -10.23 -15.57 -6.17
C MET A 815 -9.44 -15.14 -7.40
N LEU A 816 -9.57 -13.88 -7.80
CA LEU A 816 -8.70 -13.24 -8.76
C LEU A 816 -7.41 -12.77 -8.05
N LEU A 817 -6.27 -13.18 -8.58
CA LEU A 817 -4.95 -12.67 -8.23
C LEU A 817 -4.46 -11.74 -9.35
N ALA A 818 -3.91 -10.59 -8.98
CA ALA A 818 -3.38 -9.59 -9.89
C ALA A 818 -2.13 -8.91 -9.30
N ASP A 819 -1.25 -8.41 -10.16
CA ASP A 819 -0.06 -7.65 -9.79
C ASP A 819 -0.33 -6.14 -9.95
N ASP A 820 0.01 -5.35 -8.93
CA ASP A 820 0.19 -3.90 -9.03
C ASP A 820 1.67 -3.61 -9.26
N TRP A 821 2.05 -3.56 -10.53
CA TRP A 821 3.44 -3.44 -10.94
C TRP A 821 4.11 -2.12 -10.53
N ASN A 822 3.38 -1.06 -10.17
CA ASN A 822 3.97 0.26 -9.95
C ASN A 822 3.30 1.00 -8.78
N PRO A 823 3.62 0.69 -7.52
CA PRO A 823 2.83 1.11 -6.37
C PRO A 823 2.91 2.61 -5.99
N LEU A 824 3.74 3.43 -6.65
CA LEU A 824 4.00 4.80 -6.21
C LEU A 824 4.34 5.75 -7.37
N ARG A 825 3.37 6.12 -8.24
CA ARG A 825 3.24 7.40 -9.00
C ARG A 825 2.47 7.27 -10.34
N ALA A 826 2.11 8.43 -10.89
CA ALA A 826 1.47 8.66 -12.19
C ALA A 826 2.25 8.01 -13.37
N ARG A 827 1.50 7.74 -14.47
CA ARG A 827 1.94 7.17 -15.76
C ARG A 827 3.42 7.48 -16.08
N THR A 828 4.34 6.57 -15.75
CA THR A 828 5.77 6.71 -16.08
C THR A 828 6.37 5.33 -16.37
N ALA A 829 7.36 5.30 -17.25
CA ALA A 829 7.94 4.09 -17.84
C ALA A 829 8.99 3.37 -16.96
N ASP A 830 9.19 3.83 -15.72
CA ASP A 830 10.21 3.34 -14.79
C ASP A 830 9.53 2.59 -13.63
N VAL A 831 9.31 1.29 -13.84
CA VAL A 831 8.81 0.37 -12.79
C VAL A 831 9.98 -0.13 -11.95
N ASP A 832 9.76 -0.32 -10.64
CA ASP A 832 10.66 -1.07 -9.77
C ASP A 832 9.93 -2.32 -9.29
N THR A 833 10.14 -3.46 -9.96
CA THR A 833 9.43 -4.71 -9.68
C THR A 833 9.70 -5.25 -8.27
N THR A 834 10.81 -4.84 -7.62
CA THR A 834 11.07 -5.16 -6.20
C THR A 834 10.03 -4.57 -5.25
N LYS A 835 9.33 -3.51 -5.72
CA LYS A 835 8.26 -2.82 -4.98
C LYS A 835 6.87 -3.22 -5.46
N ALA A 836 6.72 -4.01 -6.52
CA ALA A 836 5.40 -4.40 -7.00
C ALA A 836 4.57 -5.06 -5.88
N ASN A 837 3.28 -4.72 -5.84
CA ASN A 837 2.34 -5.18 -4.84
C ASN A 837 1.37 -6.20 -5.46
N TYR A 838 0.56 -6.83 -4.59
CA TYR A 838 -0.41 -7.82 -5.00
C TYR A 838 -1.84 -7.36 -4.71
N VAL A 839 -2.76 -7.88 -5.51
CA VAL A 839 -4.20 -7.81 -5.28
C VAL A 839 -4.78 -9.21 -5.32
N MET A 840 -5.46 -9.60 -4.24
CA MET A 840 -6.32 -10.78 -4.22
C MET A 840 -7.74 -10.35 -3.87
N THR A 841 -8.71 -10.73 -4.69
CA THR A 841 -10.12 -10.34 -4.52
C THR A 841 -11.04 -11.48 -4.94
N PRO A 842 -12.17 -11.70 -4.24
CA PRO A 842 -13.15 -12.70 -4.66
C PRO A 842 -13.78 -12.32 -6.01
N ILE A 843 -14.04 -13.31 -6.85
CA ILE A 843 -14.88 -13.14 -8.03
C ILE A 843 -16.33 -13.38 -7.60
N GLN A 844 -17.16 -12.35 -7.74
CA GLN A 844 -18.59 -12.43 -7.53
C GLN A 844 -19.31 -12.76 -8.83
N ARG A 845 -20.24 -13.70 -8.76
CA ARG A 845 -21.20 -13.91 -9.84
C ARG A 845 -22.38 -12.96 -9.70
N LYS A 846 -22.75 -12.39 -10.83
CA LYS A 846 -23.97 -11.61 -11.03
C LYS A 846 -24.92 -12.42 -11.93
N PRO A 847 -26.25 -12.21 -11.82
CA PRO A 847 -27.22 -12.82 -12.72
C PRO A 847 -26.86 -12.67 -14.20
N MET A 848 -27.37 -13.58 -15.02
CA MET A 848 -27.08 -13.65 -16.46
C MET A 848 -25.59 -13.89 -16.80
N GLN A 849 -24.91 -14.72 -16.00
CA GLN A 849 -23.50 -15.10 -16.22
C GLN A 849 -22.53 -13.91 -16.21
N GLN A 850 -22.92 -12.82 -15.55
CA GLN A 850 -22.03 -11.69 -15.33
C GLN A 850 -21.06 -11.98 -14.19
N LEU A 851 -19.88 -11.38 -14.25
CA LEU A 851 -18.89 -11.42 -13.19
C LEU A 851 -18.65 -10.01 -12.66
N ALA A 852 -18.27 -9.94 -11.39
CA ALA A 852 -17.68 -8.76 -10.78
C ALA A 852 -16.51 -9.18 -9.91
N ALA A 853 -15.54 -8.29 -9.71
CA ALA A 853 -14.45 -8.50 -8.77
C ALA A 853 -14.44 -7.32 -7.78
N PRO A 854 -15.32 -7.33 -6.76
CA PRO A 854 -15.37 -6.24 -5.79
C PRO A 854 -14.03 -6.14 -5.07
N PHE A 855 -13.38 -5.00 -5.21
CA PHE A 855 -12.16 -4.77 -4.46
C PHE A 855 -12.47 -4.68 -2.97
N THR A 856 -11.71 -5.44 -2.20
CA THR A 856 -11.63 -5.29 -0.75
C THR A 856 -10.22 -4.80 -0.44
N ARG A 857 -10.11 -3.73 0.37
CA ARG A 857 -8.81 -3.24 0.81
C ARG A 857 -8.08 -4.29 1.64
N THR A 858 -8.85 -5.04 2.41
CA THR A 858 -8.35 -6.15 3.20
C THR A 858 -8.90 -7.45 2.66
N VAL A 859 -7.97 -8.38 2.44
CA VAL A 859 -8.22 -9.73 2.00
C VAL A 859 -8.20 -10.59 3.24
N VAL A 860 -9.38 -10.82 3.79
CA VAL A 860 -9.59 -11.97 4.66
C VAL A 860 -9.78 -13.13 3.69
N PRO A 861 -8.84 -14.07 3.53
CA PRO A 861 -9.15 -15.28 2.82
C PRO A 861 -10.32 -15.94 3.53
N MET A 862 -11.26 -16.46 2.74
CA MET A 862 -12.55 -16.94 3.22
C MET A 862 -12.35 -18.03 4.29
N GLN A 863 -12.25 -17.62 5.56
CA GLN A 863 -12.43 -18.47 6.71
C GLN A 863 -13.91 -18.46 7.07
N SER A 864 -14.38 -19.65 7.46
CA SER A 864 -15.71 -20.01 7.90
C SER A 864 -16.70 -18.85 8.12
N GLY A 865 -17.57 -18.58 7.12
CA GLY A 865 -18.85 -17.90 7.36
C GLY A 865 -19.09 -16.57 6.64
N ALA A 866 -18.14 -16.05 5.87
CA ALA A 866 -18.40 -14.94 4.95
C ALA A 866 -18.61 -15.50 3.54
N ASP A 867 -19.85 -15.47 3.05
CA ASP A 867 -20.20 -15.78 1.66
C ASP A 867 -20.45 -14.46 0.91
N PRO A 868 -19.42 -13.86 0.28
CA PRO A 868 -19.59 -12.67 -0.55
C PRO A 868 -20.21 -12.98 -1.92
N GLU A 869 -20.43 -14.26 -2.27
CA GLU A 869 -21.09 -14.70 -3.52
C GLU A 869 -22.60 -14.90 -3.36
N ARG A 870 -23.11 -14.81 -2.13
CA ARG A 870 -24.51 -14.95 -1.79
C ARG A 870 -25.33 -13.85 -2.49
N LEU A 871 -26.16 -14.21 -3.48
CA LEU A 871 -27.15 -13.29 -4.03
C LEU A 871 -28.11 -12.92 -2.90
N LEU A 872 -27.90 -11.74 -2.31
CA LEU A 872 -28.72 -11.20 -1.24
C LEU A 872 -29.83 -10.37 -1.85
N PHE A 873 -31.06 -10.70 -1.47
CA PHE A 873 -32.21 -9.88 -1.82
C PHE A 873 -32.45 -8.83 -0.74
N LYS A 874 -32.50 -7.56 -1.14
CA LYS A 874 -32.70 -6.40 -0.26
C LYS A 874 -33.97 -6.49 0.58
N ASP A 875 -34.98 -7.21 0.09
CA ASP A 875 -36.27 -7.44 0.74
C ASP A 875 -36.35 -8.78 1.48
N VAL A 876 -35.22 -9.44 1.76
CA VAL A 876 -35.16 -10.71 2.51
C VAL A 876 -34.24 -10.54 3.73
N ASP A 877 -34.81 -10.75 4.91
CA ASP A 877 -34.14 -10.69 6.21
C ASP A 877 -34.50 -11.91 7.10
N ASN A 878 -34.04 -11.91 8.35
CA ASN A 878 -34.33 -12.99 9.30
C ASN A 878 -35.80 -13.07 9.77
N HIS A 879 -36.64 -12.10 9.44
CA HIS A 879 -38.08 -12.11 9.73
C HIS A 879 -38.90 -12.54 8.51
N THR A 880 -38.28 -12.60 7.34
CA THR A 880 -38.92 -12.99 6.10
C THR A 880 -39.28 -14.48 6.15
N PRO A 881 -40.55 -14.88 5.91
CA PRO A 881 -40.92 -16.29 5.88
C PRO A 881 -40.09 -17.04 4.85
N HIS A 882 -39.61 -18.23 5.21
CA HIS A 882 -38.78 -19.07 4.34
C HIS A 882 -37.44 -18.43 3.91
N ASN A 883 -36.90 -17.46 4.65
CA ASN A 883 -35.64 -16.80 4.30
C ASN A 883 -34.48 -17.76 3.99
N ILE A 884 -34.37 -18.88 4.71
CA ILE A 884 -33.37 -19.93 4.46
C ILE A 884 -33.61 -20.60 3.10
N ASP A 885 -34.86 -20.94 2.79
CA ASP A 885 -35.23 -21.60 1.52
C ASP A 885 -35.09 -20.63 0.33
N ILE A 886 -35.45 -19.36 0.54
CA ILE A 886 -35.27 -18.28 -0.45
C ILE A 886 -33.79 -18.11 -0.76
N GLN A 887 -32.95 -18.10 0.28
CA GLN A 887 -31.53 -18.02 0.06
C GLN A 887 -31.01 -19.23 -0.69
N TRP A 888 -31.41 -20.42 -0.27
CA TRP A 888 -31.01 -21.66 -0.94
C TRP A 888 -31.36 -21.59 -2.44
N MET A 889 -32.57 -21.16 -2.81
CA MET A 889 -32.92 -20.99 -4.23
C MET A 889 -32.00 -20.03 -4.97
N ALA A 890 -31.50 -18.98 -4.31
CA ALA A 890 -30.58 -18.02 -4.89
C ALA A 890 -29.16 -18.61 -5.04
N ASP A 891 -28.69 -19.29 -3.98
CA ASP A 891 -27.39 -19.96 -3.94
C ASP A 891 -27.31 -21.06 -5.00
N GLU A 892 -28.44 -21.71 -5.28
CA GLU A 892 -28.58 -22.81 -6.22
C GLU A 892 -29.01 -22.41 -7.66
N ASP A 893 -29.03 -21.10 -7.97
CA ASP A 893 -29.45 -20.51 -9.27
C ASP A 893 -30.90 -20.83 -9.69
N LEU A 894 -31.74 -21.30 -8.77
CA LEU A 894 -33.15 -21.51 -9.06
C LEU A 894 -33.89 -20.17 -9.14
N ALA A 895 -33.49 -19.14 -8.38
CA ALA A 895 -34.09 -17.80 -8.41
C ALA A 895 -33.06 -16.66 -8.49
N THR A 896 -33.23 -15.75 -9.45
CA THR A 896 -32.33 -14.61 -9.68
C THR A 896 -32.87 -13.26 -9.18
N GLY A 897 -34.12 -13.21 -8.72
CA GLY A 897 -34.80 -11.97 -8.31
C GLY A 897 -34.96 -10.94 -9.43
N TRP A 898 -35.25 -9.69 -9.04
CA TRP A 898 -35.34 -8.52 -9.92
C TRP A 898 -34.25 -7.51 -9.59
N LEU A 899 -33.55 -7.04 -10.63
CA LEU A 899 -32.61 -5.93 -10.52
C LEU A 899 -33.39 -4.61 -10.37
N GLU A 900 -33.07 -3.87 -9.32
CA GLU A 900 -33.61 -2.54 -9.05
C GLU A 900 -32.70 -1.46 -9.66
N ALA A 901 -33.22 -0.25 -9.82
CA ALA A 901 -32.50 0.87 -10.44
C ALA A 901 -31.23 1.29 -9.67
N ASP A 902 -31.13 0.96 -8.38
CA ASP A 902 -30.00 1.24 -7.50
C ASP A 902 -28.91 0.14 -7.53
N GLY A 903 -29.06 -0.87 -8.41
CA GLY A 903 -28.13 -1.99 -8.53
C GLY A 903 -28.37 -3.12 -7.53
N THR A 904 -29.36 -3.01 -6.63
CA THR A 904 -29.73 -4.07 -5.69
C THR A 904 -30.72 -5.06 -6.30
N TYR A 905 -30.90 -6.23 -5.67
CA TYR A 905 -31.86 -7.24 -6.12
C TYR A 905 -33.00 -7.42 -5.11
N THR A 906 -34.21 -7.69 -5.59
CA THR A 906 -35.37 -8.07 -4.75
C THR A 906 -35.90 -9.45 -5.11
N PHE A 907 -36.36 -10.22 -4.11
CA PHE A 907 -36.98 -11.54 -4.28
C PHE A 907 -38.49 -11.46 -4.47
N ARG A 908 -39.13 -10.43 -3.92
CA ARG A 908 -40.58 -10.16 -3.90
C ARG A 908 -41.38 -11.35 -3.38
N GLY A 909 -41.03 -11.83 -2.19
CA GLY A 909 -41.52 -13.09 -1.60
C GLY A 909 -43.04 -13.27 -1.56
N MET A 910 -43.78 -12.16 -1.37
CA MET A 910 -45.25 -12.12 -1.34
C MET A 910 -45.92 -11.96 -2.72
N SER A 911 -45.16 -12.04 -3.82
CA SER A 911 -45.74 -12.05 -5.17
C SER A 911 -46.16 -13.47 -5.54
N PRO A 912 -47.36 -13.68 -6.12
CA PRO A 912 -47.75 -14.98 -6.66
C PRO A 912 -46.79 -15.43 -7.76
N VAL A 913 -46.43 -16.72 -7.76
CA VAL A 913 -45.68 -17.33 -8.86
C VAL A 913 -46.62 -17.53 -10.05
N VAL A 914 -46.22 -17.05 -11.21
CA VAL A 914 -46.91 -17.36 -12.48
C VAL A 914 -46.38 -18.66 -13.08
N ARG A 915 -47.19 -19.34 -13.89
CA ARG A 915 -46.88 -20.69 -14.39
C ARG A 915 -45.58 -20.77 -15.20
N GLN A 916 -45.23 -19.74 -15.96
CA GLN A 916 -43.98 -19.71 -16.72
C GLN A 916 -42.74 -19.60 -15.82
N ASP A 917 -42.82 -18.85 -14.72
CA ASP A 917 -41.73 -18.75 -13.74
C ASP A 917 -41.52 -20.09 -13.03
N MET A 918 -42.62 -20.76 -12.66
CA MET A 918 -42.55 -22.13 -12.11
C MET A 918 -41.88 -23.09 -13.11
N ALA A 919 -42.16 -22.96 -14.41
CA ALA A 919 -41.54 -23.82 -15.41
C ALA A 919 -40.01 -23.67 -15.43
N ALA A 920 -39.52 -22.44 -15.28
CA ALA A 920 -38.09 -22.18 -15.13
C ALA A 920 -37.52 -22.84 -13.86
N PHE A 921 -38.18 -22.71 -12.71
CA PHE A 921 -37.73 -23.34 -11.46
C PHE A 921 -37.63 -24.86 -11.59
N ILE A 922 -38.64 -25.49 -12.20
CA ILE A 922 -38.72 -26.94 -12.39
C ILE A 922 -37.64 -27.45 -13.35
N ARG A 923 -37.40 -26.76 -14.48
CA ARG A 923 -36.36 -27.20 -15.43
C ARG A 923 -34.96 -27.02 -14.85
N ARG A 924 -34.69 -25.91 -14.16
CA ARG A 924 -33.38 -25.68 -13.50
C ARG A 924 -33.09 -26.76 -12.46
N GLU A 925 -34.09 -27.14 -11.67
CA GLU A 925 -33.95 -28.24 -10.71
C GLU A 925 -33.73 -29.59 -11.41
N ALA A 926 -34.45 -29.85 -12.50
CA ALA A 926 -34.25 -31.05 -13.30
C ALA A 926 -32.83 -31.13 -13.91
N GLN A 927 -32.28 -30.00 -14.35
CA GLN A 927 -30.91 -29.89 -14.86
C GLN A 927 -29.89 -30.21 -13.76
N ARG A 928 -30.03 -29.57 -12.59
CA ARG A 928 -29.17 -29.83 -11.42
C ARG A 928 -29.13 -31.30 -11.01
N ARG A 929 -30.25 -31.99 -11.14
CA ARG A 929 -30.41 -33.41 -10.77
C ARG A 929 -30.25 -34.38 -11.94
N HIS A 930 -29.88 -33.89 -13.13
CA HIS A 930 -29.74 -34.70 -14.36
C HIS A 930 -30.97 -35.57 -14.64
N VAL A 931 -32.17 -35.00 -14.43
CA VAL A 931 -33.44 -35.69 -14.64
C VAL A 931 -33.81 -35.63 -16.11
N LEU A 932 -33.92 -36.79 -16.75
CA LEU A 932 -34.20 -36.96 -18.19
C LEU A 932 -33.13 -36.25 -19.06
N ASP A 933 -33.56 -35.45 -20.03
CA ASP A 933 -32.72 -34.76 -21.02
C ASP A 933 -32.66 -33.23 -20.76
N ALA A 934 -33.01 -32.77 -19.56
CA ALA A 934 -33.13 -31.34 -19.21
C ALA A 934 -31.89 -30.49 -19.56
N ASP A 935 -30.70 -31.08 -19.45
CA ASP A 935 -29.41 -30.41 -19.71
C ASP A 935 -29.11 -30.19 -21.20
N THR A 936 -29.69 -31.02 -22.06
CA THR A 936 -29.30 -31.11 -23.48
C THR A 936 -30.45 -30.84 -24.44
N TRP A 937 -31.67 -30.81 -23.94
CA TRP A 937 -32.86 -30.66 -24.76
C TRP A 937 -33.04 -29.23 -25.26
N VAL A 938 -33.34 -29.10 -26.56
CA VAL A 938 -33.65 -27.84 -27.24
C VAL A 938 -34.96 -27.98 -28.02
N PRO A 939 -35.81 -26.93 -28.08
CA PRO A 939 -37.12 -27.03 -28.71
C PRO A 939 -37.03 -27.09 -30.23
N THR A 940 -37.92 -27.88 -30.83
CA THR A 940 -38.13 -27.95 -32.29
C THR A 940 -39.34 -27.12 -32.72
N ALA A 941 -39.52 -26.93 -34.03
CA ALA A 941 -40.71 -26.29 -34.56
C ALA A 941 -42.02 -27.02 -34.18
N ALA A 942 -41.97 -28.34 -33.98
CA ALA A 942 -43.12 -29.11 -33.53
C ALA A 942 -43.45 -28.83 -32.05
N ASP A 943 -42.45 -28.55 -31.21
CA ASP A 943 -42.66 -28.20 -29.82
C ASP A 943 -43.35 -26.85 -29.68
N TYR A 944 -42.94 -25.85 -30.46
CA TYR A 944 -43.63 -24.56 -30.51
C TYR A 944 -45.07 -24.64 -31.01
N ALA A 945 -45.46 -25.69 -31.73
CA ALA A 945 -46.85 -25.91 -32.14
C ALA A 945 -47.73 -26.50 -31.02
N ARG A 946 -47.16 -26.83 -29.85
CA ARG A 946 -47.85 -27.54 -28.76
C ARG A 946 -48.76 -26.66 -27.93
N PHE A 947 -48.43 -25.38 -27.77
CA PHE A 947 -49.29 -24.41 -27.11
C PHE A 947 -49.49 -23.18 -27.98
N THR A 948 -50.74 -22.79 -28.23
CA THR A 948 -51.06 -21.66 -29.12
C THR A 948 -50.68 -20.30 -28.53
N ASP A 949 -50.43 -20.24 -27.23
CA ASP A 949 -50.02 -19.04 -26.48
C ASP A 949 -48.54 -19.06 -26.06
N VAL A 950 -47.72 -19.94 -26.64
CA VAL A 950 -46.27 -20.00 -26.40
C VAL A 950 -45.51 -19.90 -27.72
N ASP A 951 -44.71 -18.86 -27.84
CA ASP A 951 -43.81 -18.61 -28.97
C ASP A 951 -42.38 -18.31 -28.48
N ALA A 952 -41.47 -18.05 -29.41
CA ALA A 952 -40.07 -17.75 -29.09
C ALA A 952 -39.86 -16.44 -28.30
N GLN A 953 -40.86 -15.56 -28.22
CA GLN A 953 -40.82 -14.32 -27.44
C GLN A 953 -41.47 -14.46 -26.06
N THR A 954 -42.15 -15.57 -25.81
CA THR A 954 -42.78 -15.87 -24.53
C THR A 954 -41.68 -16.06 -23.47
N PRO A 955 -41.73 -15.36 -22.32
CA PRO A 955 -40.76 -15.57 -21.26
C PRO A 955 -40.75 -17.03 -20.82
N HIS A 956 -39.55 -17.61 -20.68
CA HIS A 956 -39.37 -19.02 -20.32
C HIS A 956 -39.96 -20.02 -21.32
N ALA A 957 -40.11 -19.65 -22.60
CA ALA A 957 -40.67 -20.52 -23.63
C ALA A 957 -40.00 -21.91 -23.69
N GLU A 958 -38.67 -21.97 -23.66
CA GLU A 958 -37.96 -23.26 -23.69
C GLU A 958 -38.26 -24.11 -22.45
N ASP A 959 -38.38 -23.48 -21.28
CA ASP A 959 -38.65 -24.18 -20.02
C ASP A 959 -40.06 -24.78 -20.02
N ILE A 960 -41.03 -24.02 -20.52
CA ILE A 960 -42.42 -24.44 -20.71
C ILE A 960 -42.49 -25.63 -21.67
N LEU A 961 -41.83 -25.53 -22.83
CA LEU A 961 -41.86 -26.56 -23.85
C LEU A 961 -41.14 -27.83 -23.39
N TRP A 962 -40.02 -27.70 -22.68
CA TRP A 962 -39.34 -28.85 -22.08
C TRP A 962 -40.23 -29.56 -21.06
N MET A 963 -40.92 -28.82 -20.17
CA MET A 963 -41.86 -29.43 -19.23
C MET A 963 -42.96 -30.22 -19.95
N ALA A 964 -43.41 -29.75 -21.12
CA ALA A 964 -44.40 -30.47 -21.92
C ALA A 964 -43.79 -31.72 -22.59
N HIS A 965 -42.59 -31.61 -23.16
CA HIS A 965 -41.81 -32.72 -23.69
C HIS A 965 -41.58 -33.82 -22.64
N ALA A 966 -41.15 -33.44 -21.44
CA ALA A 966 -40.94 -34.33 -20.30
C ALA A 966 -42.25 -34.94 -19.74
N GLY A 967 -43.43 -34.46 -20.19
CA GLY A 967 -44.74 -34.91 -19.73
C GLY A 967 -45.13 -34.38 -18.35
N LEU A 968 -44.49 -33.31 -17.88
CA LEU A 968 -44.82 -32.62 -16.65
C LEU A 968 -46.05 -31.70 -16.86
N ALA A 969 -46.12 -31.04 -18.01
CA ALA A 969 -47.21 -30.14 -18.39
C ALA A 969 -48.02 -30.64 -19.60
N THR A 970 -49.34 -30.57 -19.50
CA THR A 970 -50.26 -30.95 -20.59
C THR A 970 -51.00 -29.77 -21.21
N GLY A 971 -51.01 -28.61 -20.54
CA GLY A 971 -51.81 -27.43 -20.92
C GLY A 971 -53.31 -27.64 -20.72
N TRP A 972 -54.09 -26.64 -21.14
CA TRP A 972 -55.55 -26.68 -21.21
C TRP A 972 -56.00 -26.96 -22.62
N LEU A 973 -56.87 -27.96 -22.79
CA LEU A 973 -57.57 -28.19 -24.04
C LEU A 973 -58.68 -27.14 -24.18
N GLU A 974 -58.60 -26.35 -25.23
CA GLU A 974 -59.59 -25.34 -25.59
C GLU A 974 -60.73 -25.96 -26.39
N ALA A 975 -61.85 -25.24 -26.49
CA ALA A 975 -63.06 -25.72 -27.16
C ALA A 975 -62.86 -26.01 -28.66
N ASP A 976 -61.87 -25.36 -29.29
CA ASP A 976 -61.50 -25.56 -30.69
C ASP A 976 -60.52 -26.73 -30.92
N GLY A 977 -60.16 -27.45 -29.85
CA GLY A 977 -59.23 -28.57 -29.88
C GLY A 977 -57.75 -28.16 -29.81
N THR A 978 -57.45 -26.86 -29.71
CA THR A 978 -56.08 -26.39 -29.45
C THR A 978 -55.73 -26.48 -27.97
N THR A 979 -54.45 -26.31 -27.64
CA THR A 979 -53.98 -26.33 -26.24
C THR A 979 -53.28 -25.02 -25.87
N THR A 980 -53.51 -24.52 -24.66
CA THR A 980 -52.82 -23.33 -24.11
C THR A 980 -52.06 -23.66 -22.82
N PHE A 981 -50.99 -22.94 -22.53
CA PHE A 981 -50.20 -23.07 -21.30
C PHE A 981 -50.55 -22.05 -20.21
N ARG A 982 -51.08 -20.89 -20.62
CA ARG A 982 -51.50 -19.75 -19.79
C ARG A 982 -50.38 -19.27 -18.85
N GLY A 983 -49.22 -18.95 -19.43
CA GLY A 983 -47.97 -18.70 -18.71
C GLY A 983 -48.04 -17.61 -17.62
N MET A 984 -48.82 -16.56 -17.86
CA MET A 984 -48.99 -15.43 -16.92
C MET A 984 -50.03 -15.67 -15.82
N ASN A 985 -50.76 -16.79 -15.85
CA ASN A 985 -51.71 -17.09 -14.78
C ASN A 985 -50.95 -17.47 -13.51
N PRO A 986 -51.31 -16.91 -12.33
CA PRO A 986 -50.79 -17.37 -11.05
C PRO A 986 -51.09 -18.85 -10.84
N ILE A 987 -50.12 -19.58 -10.30
CA ILE A 987 -50.30 -21.00 -9.99
C ILE A 987 -50.93 -21.18 -8.61
N VAL A 988 -51.90 -22.10 -8.52
CA VAL A 988 -52.50 -22.53 -7.26
C VAL A 988 -51.81 -23.78 -6.71
N ARG A 989 -51.89 -23.99 -5.39
CA ARG A 989 -51.15 -25.06 -4.68
C ARG A 989 -51.41 -26.47 -5.22
N GLN A 990 -52.64 -26.80 -5.61
CA GLN A 990 -52.97 -28.12 -6.15
C GLN A 990 -52.36 -28.38 -7.55
N ASP A 991 -52.22 -27.33 -8.36
CA ASP A 991 -51.58 -27.43 -9.67
C ASP A 991 -50.05 -27.58 -9.50
N ALA A 992 -49.46 -26.81 -8.57
CA ALA A 992 -48.04 -26.95 -8.22
C ALA A 992 -47.72 -28.38 -7.73
N ALA A 993 -48.61 -28.98 -6.93
CA ALA A 993 -48.48 -30.36 -6.48
C ALA A 993 -48.36 -31.36 -7.64
N ALA A 994 -49.16 -31.16 -8.70
CA ALA A 994 -49.12 -32.02 -9.87
C ALA A 994 -47.75 -31.95 -10.58
N PHE A 995 -47.21 -30.76 -10.77
CA PHE A 995 -45.92 -30.60 -11.45
C PHE A 995 -44.75 -31.15 -10.63
N ILE A 996 -44.70 -30.81 -9.33
CA ILE A 996 -43.65 -31.24 -8.41
C ILE A 996 -43.63 -32.77 -8.28
N GLN A 997 -44.80 -33.39 -8.09
CA GLN A 997 -44.90 -34.84 -7.96
C GLN A 997 -44.45 -35.56 -9.24
N ARG A 998 -44.84 -35.04 -10.42
CA ARG A 998 -44.44 -35.62 -11.71
C ARG A 998 -42.93 -35.52 -11.91
N LEU A 999 -42.30 -34.40 -11.53
CA LEU A 999 -40.83 -34.29 -11.59
C LEU A 999 -40.17 -35.35 -10.70
N ALA A 1000 -40.60 -35.46 -9.44
CA ALA A 1000 -40.10 -36.48 -8.52
C ALA A 1000 -40.31 -37.91 -9.06
N ALA A 1001 -41.43 -38.18 -9.73
CA ALA A 1001 -41.68 -39.46 -10.38
C ALA A 1001 -40.72 -39.72 -11.55
N LYS A 1002 -40.41 -38.72 -12.37
CA LYS A 1002 -39.42 -38.82 -13.45
C LYS A 1002 -38.01 -39.03 -12.93
N ALA A 1003 -37.70 -38.51 -11.74
CA ALA A 1003 -36.46 -38.78 -11.03
C ALA A 1003 -36.42 -40.16 -10.32
N GLY A 1004 -37.52 -40.91 -10.32
CA GLY A 1004 -37.62 -42.19 -9.58
C GLY A 1004 -37.73 -42.04 -8.06
N LYS A 1005 -38.15 -40.86 -7.57
CA LYS A 1005 -38.16 -40.46 -6.16
C LYS A 1005 -39.58 -40.21 -5.59
N ALA A 1006 -40.61 -40.60 -6.34
CA ALA A 1006 -42.01 -40.50 -5.90
C ALA A 1006 -42.43 -41.61 -4.92
N ASP A 1007 -41.72 -42.73 -4.87
CA ASP A 1007 -42.10 -43.88 -4.06
C ASP A 1007 -41.82 -43.70 -2.56
N GLY A 1008 -42.38 -44.58 -1.73
CA GLY A 1008 -42.14 -44.60 -0.28
C GLY A 1008 -42.82 -43.48 0.52
N VAL A 1009 -43.66 -42.67 -0.12
CA VAL A 1009 -44.47 -41.63 0.56
C VAL A 1009 -45.78 -42.22 1.04
N LYS A 1010 -46.07 -42.06 2.34
CA LYS A 1010 -47.41 -42.29 2.87
C LYS A 1010 -48.27 -41.06 2.58
N PRO A 1011 -49.34 -41.15 1.75
CA PRO A 1011 -50.14 -39.98 1.40
C PRO A 1011 -50.82 -39.38 2.64
N LYS A 1012 -50.83 -38.05 2.74
CA LYS A 1012 -51.54 -37.31 3.79
C LYS A 1012 -52.99 -37.11 3.39
N THR A 1013 -53.90 -37.86 4.03
CA THR A 1013 -55.32 -37.98 3.65
C THR A 1013 -56.28 -37.27 4.62
N ASP A 1014 -55.74 -36.59 5.62
CA ASP A 1014 -56.47 -35.92 6.71
C ASP A 1014 -56.65 -34.40 6.50
N PHE A 1015 -56.46 -33.91 5.26
CA PHE A 1015 -56.79 -32.53 4.91
C PHE A 1015 -58.30 -32.34 4.82
N THR A 1016 -58.86 -31.38 5.54
CA THR A 1016 -60.31 -31.17 5.66
C THR A 1016 -60.96 -30.58 4.40
N ASP A 1017 -60.17 -29.96 3.53
CA ASP A 1017 -60.58 -29.33 2.26
C ASP A 1017 -60.19 -30.16 1.02
N VAL A 1018 -59.74 -31.40 1.21
CA VAL A 1018 -59.35 -32.32 0.12
C VAL A 1018 -60.26 -33.54 0.12
N ASP A 1019 -61.01 -33.73 -0.98
CA ASP A 1019 -61.88 -34.86 -1.19
C ASP A 1019 -61.63 -35.55 -2.54
N ALA A 1020 -62.45 -36.54 -2.89
CA ALA A 1020 -62.30 -37.30 -4.14
C ALA A 1020 -62.51 -36.47 -5.42
N ASN A 1021 -63.14 -35.29 -5.31
CA ASN A 1021 -63.39 -34.37 -6.42
C ASN A 1021 -62.33 -33.28 -6.51
N THR A 1022 -61.43 -33.14 -5.52
CA THR A 1022 -60.33 -32.17 -5.58
C THR A 1022 -59.42 -32.46 -6.78
N PRO A 1023 -59.17 -31.48 -7.66
CA PRO A 1023 -58.22 -31.64 -8.75
C PRO A 1023 -56.84 -32.05 -8.23
N HIS A 1024 -56.21 -33.03 -8.88
CA HIS A 1024 -54.90 -33.54 -8.49
C HIS A 1024 -54.84 -34.13 -7.06
N VAL A 1025 -55.96 -34.68 -6.56
CA VAL A 1025 -56.04 -35.22 -5.19
C VAL A 1025 -54.90 -36.16 -4.81
N LYS A 1026 -54.43 -37.02 -5.73
CA LYS A 1026 -53.33 -37.96 -5.45
C LYS A 1026 -52.00 -37.22 -5.26
N GLU A 1027 -51.73 -36.25 -6.12
CA GLU A 1027 -50.53 -35.42 -6.06
C GLU A 1027 -50.55 -34.47 -4.86
N VAL A 1028 -51.72 -33.93 -4.49
CA VAL A 1028 -51.92 -33.14 -3.27
C VAL A 1028 -51.62 -33.97 -2.01
N GLN A 1029 -52.22 -35.15 -1.91
CA GLN A 1029 -51.98 -36.04 -0.76
C GLN A 1029 -50.53 -36.53 -0.71
N TRP A 1030 -49.90 -36.74 -1.87
CA TRP A 1030 -48.48 -37.07 -1.95
C TRP A 1030 -47.60 -35.91 -1.49
N LEU A 1031 -47.87 -34.67 -1.94
CA LEU A 1031 -47.09 -33.48 -1.58
C LEU A 1031 -47.18 -33.19 -0.07
N GLY A 1032 -48.35 -33.45 0.54
CA GLY A 1032 -48.54 -33.42 1.99
C GLY A 1032 -47.81 -34.54 2.72
N GLY A 1033 -47.87 -35.76 2.18
CA GLY A 1033 -47.21 -36.93 2.76
C GLY A 1033 -45.68 -36.91 2.67
N SER A 1034 -45.14 -36.24 1.64
CA SER A 1034 -43.70 -36.14 1.40
C SER A 1034 -43.03 -35.09 2.28
N GLY A 1035 -43.81 -34.23 2.95
CA GLY A 1035 -43.31 -33.12 3.75
C GLY A 1035 -42.98 -31.86 2.95
N ILE A 1036 -43.11 -31.88 1.62
CA ILE A 1036 -42.82 -30.72 0.76
C ILE A 1036 -43.81 -29.58 1.07
N ALA A 1037 -45.11 -29.89 1.17
CA ALA A 1037 -46.14 -28.92 1.54
C ALA A 1037 -46.99 -29.42 2.72
N GLN A 1038 -46.82 -28.84 3.90
CA GLN A 1038 -47.45 -29.34 5.14
C GLN A 1038 -48.94 -28.97 5.29
N GLY A 1039 -49.42 -27.98 4.53
CA GLY A 1039 -50.76 -27.40 4.68
C GLY A 1039 -50.85 -26.37 5.81
N TYR A 1040 -52.06 -25.95 6.14
CA TYR A 1040 -52.38 -24.96 7.16
C TYR A 1040 -53.08 -25.64 8.34
N SER A 1041 -52.63 -25.35 9.57
CA SER A 1041 -53.35 -25.77 10.76
C SER A 1041 -54.60 -24.91 10.94
N ASN A 1042 -55.74 -25.56 11.16
CA ASN A 1042 -56.99 -24.92 11.51
C ASN A 1042 -57.06 -24.74 13.04
N ASN A 1043 -57.91 -23.81 13.50
CA ASN A 1043 -58.06 -23.49 14.93
C ASN A 1043 -58.61 -24.66 15.78
N ASP A 1044 -59.21 -25.67 15.14
CA ASP A 1044 -59.74 -26.88 15.77
C ASP A 1044 -58.74 -28.04 15.83
N GLY A 1045 -57.48 -27.81 15.43
CA GLY A 1045 -56.42 -28.82 15.39
C GLY A 1045 -56.44 -29.71 14.15
N THR A 1046 -57.37 -29.49 13.21
CA THR A 1046 -57.36 -30.14 11.90
C THR A 1046 -56.45 -29.40 10.92
N TRP A 1047 -56.22 -29.98 9.73
CA TRP A 1047 -55.35 -29.39 8.71
C TRP A 1047 -56.11 -29.18 7.41
N SER A 1048 -55.84 -28.08 6.71
CA SER A 1048 -56.29 -27.83 5.34
C SER A 1048 -55.10 -27.72 4.40
N PHE A 1049 -55.25 -28.08 3.13
CA PHE A 1049 -54.18 -27.94 2.12
C PHE A 1049 -54.18 -26.54 1.48
N GLY A 1050 -55.36 -25.93 1.33
CA GLY A 1050 -55.58 -24.67 0.65
C GLY A 1050 -55.41 -24.79 -0.86
N GLY A 1051 -55.99 -25.80 -1.51
CA GLY A 1051 -55.69 -26.17 -2.90
C GLY A 1051 -55.80 -25.05 -3.93
N MET A 1052 -56.74 -24.13 -3.74
CA MET A 1052 -57.00 -22.98 -4.62
C MET A 1052 -56.25 -21.71 -4.21
N THR A 1053 -55.45 -21.73 -3.15
CA THR A 1053 -54.60 -20.60 -2.75
C THR A 1053 -53.43 -20.49 -3.72
N PHE A 1054 -53.07 -19.26 -4.10
CA PHE A 1054 -51.89 -19.03 -4.93
C PHE A 1054 -50.62 -19.45 -4.20
N VAL A 1055 -49.64 -19.95 -4.95
CA VAL A 1055 -48.30 -20.20 -4.42
C VAL A 1055 -47.52 -18.89 -4.49
N PHE A 1056 -47.13 -18.35 -3.34
CA PHE A 1056 -46.24 -17.20 -3.28
C PHE A 1056 -44.79 -17.62 -3.52
N ARG A 1057 -43.94 -16.70 -3.99
CA ARG A 1057 -42.53 -17.01 -4.31
C ARG A 1057 -41.77 -17.60 -3.13
N GLN A 1058 -42.02 -17.11 -1.92
CA GLN A 1058 -41.41 -17.66 -0.70
C GLN A 1058 -41.89 -19.10 -0.39
N ASP A 1059 -43.16 -19.41 -0.68
CA ASP A 1059 -43.69 -20.77 -0.50
C ASP A 1059 -43.09 -21.73 -1.53
N MET A 1060 -42.95 -21.25 -2.77
CA MET A 1060 -42.31 -21.99 -3.85
C MET A 1060 -40.85 -22.31 -3.50
N ALA A 1061 -40.13 -21.39 -2.86
CA ALA A 1061 -38.77 -21.65 -2.39
C ALA A 1061 -38.69 -22.82 -1.42
N ALA A 1062 -39.58 -22.84 -0.43
CA ALA A 1062 -39.68 -23.98 0.49
C ALA A 1062 -40.06 -25.28 -0.24
N PHE A 1063 -40.92 -25.22 -1.26
CA PHE A 1063 -41.30 -26.40 -2.03
C PHE A 1063 -40.12 -26.95 -2.84
N MET A 1064 -39.37 -26.09 -3.51
CA MET A 1064 -38.23 -26.49 -4.33
C MET A 1064 -37.09 -27.05 -3.49
N HIS A 1065 -36.77 -26.41 -2.35
CA HIS A 1065 -35.71 -26.89 -1.45
C HIS A 1065 -36.00 -28.27 -0.89
N ARG A 1066 -37.23 -28.49 -0.40
CA ARG A 1066 -37.65 -29.80 0.12
C ARG A 1066 -37.79 -30.86 -0.97
N LEU A 1067 -38.10 -30.44 -2.20
CA LEU A 1067 -38.11 -31.34 -3.34
C LEU A 1067 -36.68 -31.78 -3.69
N ASP A 1068 -35.73 -30.86 -3.71
CA ASP A 1068 -34.31 -31.13 -3.95
C ASP A 1068 -33.76 -32.12 -2.90
N ASP A 1069 -33.99 -31.87 -1.62
CA ASP A 1069 -33.63 -32.79 -0.52
C ASP A 1069 -34.17 -34.20 -0.73
N ARG A 1070 -35.39 -34.31 -1.27
CA ARG A 1070 -36.03 -35.58 -1.55
C ARG A 1070 -35.43 -36.27 -2.77
N MET A 1071 -34.94 -35.51 -3.75
CA MET A 1071 -34.37 -36.04 -4.98
C MET A 1071 -32.89 -36.42 -4.84
N ALA A 1072 -32.20 -35.91 -3.81
CA ALA A 1072 -30.95 -36.49 -3.31
C ALA A 1072 -31.15 -37.98 -2.96
#